data_AF-A0AAD9ZJE6-F1
#
_entry.id   AF-A0AAD9ZJE6-F1
#
_cell.length_a   1.000
_cell.length_b   1.000
_cell.length_c   1.000
_cell.angle_alpha   90.00
_cell.angle_beta   90.00
_cell.angle_gamma   90.00
#
_symmetry.space_group_name_H-M   'P 1'
#
loop_
_entity.id
_entity.type
_entity.pdbx_description
1 polymer ?
#
loop_
_entity_poly.entity_id
_entity_poly.type
_entity_poly.pdbx_seq_one_letter_code
_entity_poly.pdbx_strand_id
1 'polypeptide(L)'
;MATPKEHIEEIRRKKFSIGGEVNPLMEEFHLTVKMLSAELYAKDVHFLMELIQNAEDNEYPSGVNPSLEFVITSRDITGTGAAATLLMFNNEKGFSPSNINSICSVAKSTKKGNRKQGYIGEKGIGFKSVFLINSRPYIFSNGYQIRFDEDPCPHCNLGYVVPKWVEENPKLSEIQQIYGSGSTLPTTTLILPLKADKVNAVKQQLSSVQPEVLLFLTKIKRLSVREHNENPKLNTVSAIAITSETNFVKRKNIDAESSTLHLSAQGDKFDNECIYYMWKQKFPVNEKNKVERRMEVDEWVITLAFPFEERLKRGTTSPGIYAFLPTEMVTNFPFIMQADFLLSSSRETILFDDKWNKGILDCVPCAFVNALTSLVKQTEDAPVSSLPPMFSLLPVTSPPFPELNTVRENIKAKLVEENIIPGESYLKQKFFHKPGEVGRLMPTFWNILEKAKSQGVNLNNLSNHGICVLSSSFDKQEYDQVLNFLGVGQVSNDWYGKCIQSSDLVMGVSEDVYLELLLFLADNWSSKFSCTDIKNIPLIKYVDLDGKVALCGINDNNQRIVCFSRHDSWLIDWNREFRCVANLFFMPGSTHIAIQSCSKKEKLLDWMKHTVINVEVSEYADVIYDQLNGNRKLVVAYAHFLYHSYSREYLSEREVDSLCSKMPLVDNYGHSNTRRNKILVPANGSKWAELIDSNPWTHEGYIELGEDYLRPGSFAGQTTTGVQLMQFLRSHVQASDIPDITPPNAGIPALSSPLTKQNAFLLLDWIRRLKILGIGIPQRFLNCIKEGSWLRVTMNGSSSYRPPAQSFYLNDSLGKILQNGSVLVDIPLVDLSFYGESILEYKVELKTIGVMFEYAEACSFIGERLMYLAASSNLTKGTLISILNFIKFLRENLLPPKSFISTIKDGRWLKTSQGYMSPVGSVLFCKEWKVASQITSIPFIDQDHYGGEILNFKTELQLLGVVVGFNDDYQLVAEHWKMPPSCPLTSEATLLVLACMRYYPKSADKFVKALQHLKCLKTDSGFKSPVESFLFDPEWGSLLQVFNGIPILDQKFYGCTILCYKTELKILGVLVDFEEAVKAFADLLSGGLLHHPFQKIMSCLFFRVTGSWRTFITDFLLIYGNASVRRSGCGHGLVLIDLHLNAFCLVQSGNSSLQLLCFLSLMTVTLTMAGQFMNTKKS
;
A
#
# COMPACT_ATOMS: atom_id res chain seq x y z
N MET A 1 -50.04 48.46 95.89
CA MET A 1 -49.05 47.37 95.82
C MET A 1 -47.87 47.75 96.69
N ALA A 2 -47.17 46.79 97.30
CA ALA A 2 -45.88 47.08 97.91
C ALA A 2 -44.91 47.59 96.84
N THR A 3 -44.09 48.58 97.19
CA THR A 3 -43.00 49.06 96.34
C THR A 3 -41.96 47.95 96.12
N PRO A 4 -41.15 48.02 95.04
CA PRO A 4 -40.07 47.06 94.83
C PRO A 4 -39.13 46.92 96.04
N LYS A 5 -38.86 48.01 96.77
CA LYS A 5 -38.04 48.02 97.98
C LYS A 5 -38.70 47.27 99.15
N GLU A 6 -39.97 47.57 99.42
CA GLU A 6 -40.75 46.88 100.47
C GLU A 6 -40.84 45.37 100.20
N HIS A 7 -41.01 44.96 98.95
CA HIS A 7 -41.02 43.54 98.57
C HIS A 7 -39.66 42.85 98.80
N ILE A 8 -38.54 43.56 98.60
CA ILE A 8 -37.21 43.02 98.90
C ILE A 8 -36.97 42.87 100.41
N GLU A 9 -37.37 43.86 101.22
CA GLU A 9 -37.29 43.72 102.68
C GLU A 9 -38.29 42.66 103.21
N GLU A 10 -39.44 42.48 102.57
CA GLU A 10 -40.35 41.36 102.85
C GLU A 10 -39.68 40.01 102.59
N ILE A 11 -38.98 39.84 101.45
CA ILE A 11 -38.22 38.61 101.16
C ILE A 11 -37.11 38.40 102.20
N ARG A 12 -36.35 39.45 102.54
CA ARG A 12 -35.25 39.38 103.51
C ARG A 12 -35.75 38.97 104.89
N ARG A 13 -36.88 39.53 105.34
CA ARG A 13 -37.51 39.22 106.63
C ARG A 13 -38.21 37.85 106.65
N LYS A 14 -39.05 37.54 105.65
CA LYS A 14 -39.86 36.30 105.64
C LYS A 14 -39.10 35.06 105.21
N LYS A 15 -38.17 35.17 104.25
CA LYS A 15 -37.48 34.02 103.65
C LYS A 15 -36.13 33.74 104.32
N PHE A 16 -35.42 34.79 104.73
CA PHE A 16 -34.05 34.71 105.27
C PHE A 16 -33.94 35.13 106.74
N SER A 17 -35.06 35.41 107.43
CA SER A 17 -35.13 35.86 108.83
C SER A 17 -34.27 37.09 109.18
N ILE A 18 -33.88 37.90 108.19
CA ILE A 18 -33.08 39.10 108.43
C ILE A 18 -34.01 40.17 109.03
N GLY A 19 -33.78 40.54 110.29
CA GLY A 19 -34.63 41.48 111.02
C GLY A 19 -36.00 40.92 111.43
N GLY A 20 -36.12 39.59 111.57
CA GLY A 20 -37.32 38.90 112.04
C GLY A 20 -36.99 37.72 112.95
N GLU A 21 -37.99 36.90 113.28
CA GLU A 21 -37.80 35.68 114.07
C GLU A 21 -36.99 34.62 113.31
N VAL A 22 -36.17 33.86 114.05
CA VAL A 22 -35.25 32.85 113.51
C VAL A 22 -36.04 31.68 112.92
N ASN A 23 -35.84 31.41 111.62
CA ASN A 23 -36.48 30.29 110.93
C ASN A 23 -35.77 28.96 111.27
N PRO A 24 -36.45 27.95 111.83
CA PRO A 24 -35.85 26.66 112.20
C PRO A 24 -35.30 25.86 111.00
N LEU A 25 -35.71 26.16 109.76
CA LEU A 25 -35.22 25.50 108.55
C LEU A 25 -33.91 26.11 108.00
N MET A 26 -33.31 27.10 108.68
CA MET A 26 -32.15 27.83 108.17
C MET A 26 -30.92 26.93 107.92
N GLU A 27 -30.70 25.89 108.72
CA GLU A 27 -29.62 24.91 108.51
C GLU A 27 -29.77 24.10 107.21
N GLU A 28 -30.99 23.70 106.84
CA GLU A 28 -31.25 23.02 105.56
C GLU A 28 -30.99 23.96 104.37
N PHE A 29 -31.33 25.25 104.51
CA PHE A 29 -30.98 26.27 103.51
C PHE A 29 -29.45 26.43 103.37
N HIS A 30 -28.69 26.40 104.47
CA HIS A 30 -27.22 26.44 104.41
C HIS A 30 -26.64 25.25 103.66
N LEU A 31 -27.08 24.02 103.97
CA LEU A 31 -26.65 22.81 103.29
C LEU A 31 -26.96 22.89 101.79
N THR A 32 -28.18 23.32 101.42
CA THR A 32 -28.60 23.43 100.01
C THR A 32 -27.79 24.49 99.25
N VAL A 33 -27.48 25.65 99.86
CA VAL A 33 -26.63 26.68 99.23
C VAL A 33 -25.18 26.23 99.12
N LYS A 34 -24.67 25.45 100.07
CA LYS A 34 -23.32 24.84 100.00
C LYS A 34 -23.23 23.78 98.89
N MET A 35 -24.28 22.99 98.67
CA MET A 35 -24.35 22.08 97.52
C MET A 35 -24.43 22.84 96.20
N LEU A 36 -25.19 23.95 96.13
CA LEU A 36 -25.24 24.83 94.96
C LEU A 36 -23.85 25.39 94.61
N SER A 37 -23.08 25.87 95.59
CA SER A 37 -21.73 26.41 95.31
C SER A 37 -20.78 25.32 94.78
N ALA A 38 -20.85 24.10 95.32
CA ALA A 38 -20.10 22.96 94.79
C ALA A 38 -20.53 22.59 93.35
N GLU A 39 -21.84 22.57 93.05
CA GLU A 39 -22.35 22.26 91.71
C GLU A 39 -22.04 23.36 90.66
N LEU A 40 -21.92 24.62 91.09
CA LEU A 40 -21.49 25.73 90.24
C LEU A 40 -20.01 25.60 89.87
N TYR A 41 -19.14 25.34 90.84
CA TYR A 41 -17.69 25.27 90.64
C TYR A 41 -17.20 23.92 90.06
N ALA A 42 -18.02 22.87 90.10
CA ALA A 42 -17.69 21.56 89.51
C ALA A 42 -18.07 21.41 88.02
N LYS A 43 -18.50 22.48 87.35
CA LYS A 43 -18.89 22.46 85.94
C LYS A 43 -18.27 23.62 85.17
N ASP A 44 -17.84 23.32 83.95
CA ASP A 44 -17.64 24.30 82.90
C ASP A 44 -19.01 24.83 82.42
N VAL A 45 -19.53 25.86 83.11
CA VAL A 45 -20.82 26.48 82.75
C VAL A 45 -20.59 27.68 81.85
N HIS A 46 -21.06 27.60 80.61
CA HIS A 46 -21.12 28.72 79.67
C HIS A 46 -22.14 29.79 80.14
N PHE A 47 -21.74 30.66 81.07
CA PHE A 47 -22.60 31.71 81.65
C PHE A 47 -23.33 32.54 80.58
N LEU A 48 -22.67 32.79 79.45
CA LEU A 48 -23.19 33.60 78.35
C LEU A 48 -24.42 32.95 77.70
N MET A 49 -24.40 31.62 77.53
CA MET A 49 -25.52 30.87 76.97
C MET A 49 -26.72 30.87 77.92
N GLU A 50 -26.49 30.73 79.24
CA GLU A 50 -27.53 30.88 80.26
C GLU A 50 -28.14 32.30 80.26
N LEU A 51 -27.34 33.35 80.04
CA LEU A 51 -27.85 34.73 79.94
C LEU A 51 -28.69 34.97 78.67
N ILE A 52 -28.25 34.48 77.52
CA ILE A 52 -29.03 34.49 76.27
C ILE A 52 -30.35 33.74 76.46
N GLN A 53 -30.30 32.57 77.11
CA GLN A 53 -31.47 31.75 77.40
C GLN A 53 -32.47 32.44 78.34
N ASN A 54 -31.97 33.14 79.37
CA ASN A 54 -32.83 33.91 80.27
C ASN A 54 -33.56 35.04 79.52
N ALA A 55 -32.89 35.71 78.57
CA ALA A 55 -33.54 36.69 77.71
C ALA A 55 -34.58 36.03 76.78
N GLU A 56 -34.25 34.92 76.12
CA GLU A 56 -35.22 34.17 75.29
C GLU A 56 -36.44 33.72 76.09
N ASP A 57 -36.28 33.34 77.36
CA ASP A 57 -37.37 32.93 78.24
C ASP A 57 -38.25 34.11 78.73
N ASN A 58 -37.81 35.37 78.60
CA ASN A 58 -38.53 36.58 79.07
C ASN A 58 -39.80 36.90 78.24
N GLU A 59 -40.60 37.86 78.73
CA GLU A 59 -41.75 38.41 78.02
C GLU A 59 -41.46 39.78 77.42
N TYR A 60 -41.85 39.99 76.16
CA TYR A 60 -41.67 41.25 75.46
C TYR A 60 -43.02 41.97 75.25
N PRO A 61 -43.04 43.32 75.23
CA PRO A 61 -44.22 44.08 74.79
C PRO A 61 -44.62 43.77 73.34
N SER A 62 -45.89 43.94 73.00
CA SER A 62 -46.34 43.83 71.61
C SER A 62 -45.75 44.93 70.74
N GLY A 63 -45.22 44.59 69.56
CA GLY A 63 -44.72 45.55 68.59
C GLY A 63 -43.28 46.05 68.80
N VAL A 64 -42.54 45.51 69.78
CA VAL A 64 -41.08 45.71 69.87
C VAL A 64 -40.32 44.54 69.26
N ASN A 65 -39.13 44.79 68.72
CA ASN A 65 -38.20 43.74 68.33
C ASN A 65 -37.39 43.30 69.56
N PRO A 66 -37.51 42.05 70.05
CA PRO A 66 -36.79 41.60 71.25
C PRO A 66 -35.28 41.59 71.01
N SER A 67 -34.53 42.28 71.87
CA SER A 67 -33.09 42.50 71.72
C SER A 67 -32.32 42.32 73.02
N LEU A 68 -31.11 41.81 72.88
CA LEU A 68 -30.15 41.61 73.96
C LEU A 68 -28.84 42.33 73.63
N GLU A 69 -28.37 43.23 74.50
CA GLU A 69 -27.08 43.91 74.33
C GLU A 69 -26.16 43.63 75.52
N PHE A 70 -24.94 43.20 75.25
CA PHE A 70 -23.84 43.11 76.21
C PHE A 70 -22.89 44.29 76.00
N VAL A 71 -22.56 45.02 77.08
CA VAL A 71 -21.60 46.12 77.05
C VAL A 71 -20.51 45.86 78.09
N ILE A 72 -19.27 45.70 77.66
CA ILE A 72 -18.12 45.59 78.58
C ILE A 72 -17.36 46.91 78.63
N THR A 73 -16.99 47.36 79.83
CA THR A 73 -16.21 48.58 80.04
C THR A 73 -15.10 48.36 81.06
N SER A 74 -13.99 49.09 80.93
CA SER A 74 -12.91 49.17 81.94
C SER A 74 -13.29 50.00 83.17
N ARG A 75 -14.43 50.71 83.16
CA ARG A 75 -14.91 51.50 84.31
C ARG A 75 -15.57 50.61 85.35
N ASP A 76 -15.17 50.75 86.60
CA ASP A 76 -15.91 50.21 87.74
C ASP A 76 -16.98 51.19 88.22
N ILE A 77 -18.19 51.05 87.68
CA ILE A 77 -19.37 51.80 88.15
C ILE A 77 -19.94 51.27 89.47
N THR A 78 -19.48 50.11 89.95
CA THR A 78 -20.01 49.47 91.16
C THR A 78 -19.25 49.87 92.43
N GLY A 79 -18.03 50.40 92.28
CA GLY A 79 -17.14 50.74 93.40
C GLY A 79 -16.64 49.50 94.15
N THR A 80 -16.49 48.37 93.46
CA THR A 80 -16.06 47.08 94.06
C THR A 80 -14.58 46.77 93.87
N GLY A 81 -13.84 47.59 93.12
CA GLY A 81 -12.45 47.35 92.73
C GLY A 81 -12.31 46.50 91.46
N ALA A 82 -13.35 46.42 90.63
CA ALA A 82 -13.37 45.55 89.46
C ALA A 82 -12.52 46.09 88.31
N ALA A 83 -11.71 45.23 87.68
CA ALA A 83 -10.88 45.61 86.53
C ALA A 83 -11.69 45.88 85.24
N ALA A 84 -12.91 45.34 85.16
CA ALA A 84 -13.90 45.62 84.12
C ALA A 84 -15.31 45.31 84.63
N THR A 85 -16.31 46.01 84.09
CA THR A 85 -17.74 45.74 84.34
C THR A 85 -18.41 45.25 83.06
N LEU A 86 -19.14 44.14 83.13
CA LEU A 86 -20.03 43.69 82.07
C LEU A 86 -21.48 44.08 82.41
N LEU A 87 -22.11 44.82 81.51
CA LEU A 87 -23.53 45.16 81.56
C LEU A 87 -24.30 44.33 80.53
N MET A 88 -25.50 43.90 80.87
CA MET A 88 -26.42 43.18 79.98
C MET A 88 -27.77 43.92 79.99
N PHE A 89 -28.19 44.43 78.84
CA PHE A 89 -29.42 45.17 78.64
C PHE A 89 -30.43 44.34 77.86
N ASN A 90 -31.68 44.28 78.32
CA ASN A 90 -32.76 43.56 77.64
C ASN A 90 -34.06 44.38 77.66
N ASN A 91 -34.71 44.52 76.50
CA ASN A 91 -35.91 45.34 76.30
C ASN A 91 -37.23 44.60 76.59
N GLU A 92 -37.19 43.68 77.55
CA GLU A 92 -38.36 42.94 78.04
C GLU A 92 -39.35 43.83 78.81
N LYS A 93 -40.48 43.26 79.24
CA LYS A 93 -41.43 43.91 80.17
C LYS A 93 -40.82 44.18 81.56
N GLY A 94 -39.74 43.48 81.91
CA GLY A 94 -39.03 43.61 83.17
C GLY A 94 -39.57 42.68 84.26
N PHE A 95 -38.79 42.54 85.34
CA PHE A 95 -39.00 41.50 86.34
C PHE A 95 -40.27 41.74 87.16
N SER A 96 -41.10 40.71 87.23
CA SER A 96 -42.23 40.65 88.16
C SER A 96 -41.78 40.24 89.56
N PRO A 97 -42.61 40.44 90.61
CA PRO A 97 -42.38 39.87 91.93
C PRO A 97 -42.10 38.35 91.90
N SER A 98 -42.68 37.60 90.96
CA SER A 98 -42.46 36.16 90.80
C SER A 98 -41.03 35.86 90.32
N ASN A 99 -40.49 36.65 89.38
CA ASN A 99 -39.10 36.50 88.91
C ASN A 99 -38.11 36.72 90.07
N ILE A 100 -38.30 37.79 90.85
CA ILE A 100 -37.47 38.11 92.02
C ILE A 100 -37.50 36.97 93.06
N ASN A 101 -38.69 36.48 93.42
CA ASN A 101 -38.84 35.37 94.36
C ASN A 101 -38.17 34.07 93.89
N SER A 102 -38.18 33.84 92.57
CA SER A 102 -37.54 32.70 91.92
C SER A 102 -36.01 32.80 91.94
N ILE A 103 -35.45 33.98 91.62
CA ILE A 103 -34.00 34.24 91.66
C ILE A 103 -33.46 34.14 93.10
N CYS A 104 -34.27 34.49 94.10
CA CYS A 104 -33.92 34.32 95.52
C CYS A 104 -34.12 32.86 96.01
N SER A 105 -34.31 31.89 95.13
CA SER A 105 -34.53 30.46 95.44
C SER A 105 -33.30 29.61 95.11
N VAL A 106 -33.16 28.46 95.76
CA VAL A 106 -32.06 27.50 95.51
C VAL A 106 -32.49 26.39 94.55
N ALA A 107 -33.75 25.92 94.62
CA ALA A 107 -34.22 24.74 93.88
C ALA A 107 -35.65 24.81 93.29
N LYS A 108 -36.44 25.87 93.56
CA LYS A 108 -37.76 26.05 92.92
C LYS A 108 -37.65 26.85 91.63
N SER A 109 -37.59 26.16 90.49
CA SER A 109 -37.79 26.74 89.15
C SER A 109 -39.30 26.93 88.88
N THR A 110 -39.69 28.11 88.41
CA THR A 110 -41.06 28.39 87.90
C THR A 110 -41.38 27.71 86.57
N LYS A 111 -40.39 27.09 85.91
CA LYS A 111 -40.52 26.49 84.57
C LYS A 111 -40.84 24.98 84.59
N LYS A 112 -40.92 24.35 85.76
CA LYS A 112 -41.17 22.90 85.92
C LYS A 112 -42.63 22.55 85.58
N GLY A 113 -42.87 22.05 84.37
CA GLY A 113 -44.18 21.58 83.89
C GLY A 113 -44.63 22.15 82.53
N ASN A 114 -44.03 23.26 82.07
CA ASN A 114 -44.47 23.96 80.84
C ASN A 114 -43.63 23.63 79.59
N ARG A 115 -42.95 22.47 79.52
CA ARG A 115 -42.04 22.14 78.38
C ARG A 115 -42.72 22.19 77.00
N LYS A 116 -44.04 21.95 76.92
CA LYS A 116 -44.84 22.11 75.68
C LYS A 116 -44.83 23.52 75.08
N GLN A 117 -44.36 24.54 75.82
CA GLN A 117 -44.20 25.92 75.35
C GLN A 117 -42.76 26.27 74.91
N GLY A 118 -41.84 25.28 74.86
CA GLY A 118 -40.48 25.49 74.35
C GLY A 118 -39.46 26.04 75.36
N TYR A 119 -39.76 26.03 76.66
CA TYR A 119 -38.82 26.48 77.70
C TYR A 119 -37.55 25.63 77.72
N ILE A 120 -36.40 26.29 77.55
CA ILE A 120 -35.07 25.65 77.46
C ILE A 120 -34.49 25.35 78.87
N GLY A 121 -35.05 25.96 79.94
CA GLY A 121 -34.49 25.98 81.30
C GLY A 121 -34.87 24.81 82.21
N GLU A 122 -33.96 23.86 82.40
CA GLU A 122 -34.18 22.63 83.19
C GLU A 122 -34.02 22.78 84.72
N LYS A 123 -33.04 23.55 85.22
CA LYS A 123 -32.49 23.35 86.59
C LYS A 123 -32.70 24.48 87.61
N GLY A 124 -33.20 25.65 87.22
CA GLY A 124 -33.41 26.79 88.15
C GLY A 124 -32.12 27.48 88.67
N ILE A 125 -30.94 26.94 88.35
CA ILE A 125 -29.62 27.47 88.73
C ILE A 125 -29.02 28.44 87.69
N GLY A 126 -29.66 28.63 86.53
CA GLY A 126 -29.07 29.30 85.35
C GLY A 126 -28.51 30.70 85.62
N PHE A 127 -29.27 31.57 86.29
CA PHE A 127 -28.78 32.89 86.72
C PHE A 127 -27.56 32.80 87.65
N LYS A 128 -27.42 31.73 88.45
CA LYS A 128 -26.30 31.58 89.39
C LYS A 128 -24.96 31.29 88.69
N SER A 129 -24.97 30.92 87.41
CA SER A 129 -23.75 30.80 86.59
C SER A 129 -22.94 32.09 86.52
N VAL A 130 -23.57 33.28 86.67
CA VAL A 130 -22.84 34.56 86.64
C VAL A 130 -21.79 34.64 87.75
N PHE A 131 -21.97 33.94 88.87
CA PHE A 131 -21.02 33.95 90.00
C PHE A 131 -19.65 33.36 89.65
N LEU A 132 -19.53 32.62 88.54
CA LEU A 132 -18.25 32.15 88.00
C LEU A 132 -17.37 33.29 87.46
N ILE A 133 -17.98 34.41 87.05
CA ILE A 133 -17.28 35.55 86.45
C ILE A 133 -17.31 36.83 87.30
N ASN A 134 -18.16 36.91 88.33
CA ASN A 134 -18.28 38.06 89.22
C ASN A 134 -18.70 37.62 90.63
N SER A 135 -18.38 38.36 91.69
CA SER A 135 -18.81 38.01 93.07
C SER A 135 -20.05 38.78 93.54
N ARG A 136 -20.50 39.79 92.81
CA ARG A 136 -21.57 40.71 93.23
C ARG A 136 -22.46 41.14 92.06
N PRO A 137 -23.41 40.31 91.60
CA PRO A 137 -24.24 40.65 90.46
C PRO A 137 -25.37 41.58 90.89
N TYR A 138 -25.55 42.67 90.15
CA TYR A 138 -26.62 43.64 90.33
C TYR A 138 -27.71 43.43 89.27
N ILE A 139 -28.96 43.71 89.65
CA ILE A 139 -30.15 43.64 88.80
C ILE A 139 -30.92 44.94 88.99
N PHE A 140 -31.05 45.69 87.89
CA PHE A 140 -31.92 46.84 87.76
C PHE A 140 -33.04 46.46 86.81
N SER A 141 -34.27 46.30 87.31
CA SER A 141 -35.40 45.93 86.44
C SER A 141 -36.73 46.36 87.01
N ASN A 142 -37.56 47.04 86.21
CA ASN A 142 -38.95 47.42 86.57
C ASN A 142 -39.08 48.04 87.99
N GLY A 143 -38.17 48.95 88.34
CA GLY A 143 -38.10 49.61 89.64
C GLY A 143 -37.41 48.84 90.77
N TYR A 144 -37.01 47.57 90.58
CA TYR A 144 -36.07 46.90 91.47
C TYR A 144 -34.64 47.39 91.20
N GLN A 145 -33.89 47.70 92.26
CA GLN A 145 -32.45 47.95 92.23
C GLN A 145 -31.79 47.09 93.33
N ILE A 146 -31.38 45.88 92.95
CA ILE A 146 -30.89 44.88 93.90
C ILE A 146 -29.54 44.32 93.50
N ARG A 147 -28.82 43.78 94.48
CA ARG A 147 -27.61 43.00 94.27
C ARG A 147 -27.62 41.74 95.11
N PHE A 148 -26.85 40.75 94.69
CA PHE A 148 -26.52 39.57 95.48
C PHE A 148 -25.02 39.60 95.81
N ASP A 149 -24.59 38.82 96.81
CA ASP A 149 -23.18 38.60 97.12
C ASP A 149 -22.88 37.10 97.06
N GLU A 150 -21.69 36.74 96.57
CA GLU A 150 -21.10 35.42 96.73
C GLU A 150 -20.80 35.14 98.22
N ASP A 151 -20.27 36.15 98.91
CA ASP A 151 -19.99 36.13 100.34
C ASP A 151 -21.27 35.90 101.18
N PRO A 152 -21.23 35.05 102.22
CA PRO A 152 -22.32 34.88 103.16
C PRO A 152 -22.80 36.20 103.78
N CYS A 153 -24.11 36.44 103.80
CA CYS A 153 -24.68 37.60 104.49
C CYS A 153 -24.46 37.50 106.01
N PRO A 154 -23.87 38.51 106.70
CA PRO A 154 -23.56 38.42 108.13
C PRO A 154 -24.72 38.09 109.07
N HIS A 155 -25.96 38.38 108.65
CA HIS A 155 -27.17 38.19 109.46
C HIS A 155 -27.77 36.78 109.38
N CYS A 156 -27.45 36.02 108.34
CA CYS A 156 -28.06 34.71 108.07
C CYS A 156 -27.10 33.72 107.42
N ASN A 157 -25.80 34.03 107.34
CA ASN A 157 -24.69 33.23 106.80
C ASN A 157 -24.98 32.53 105.44
N LEU A 158 -25.79 33.15 104.58
CA LEU A 158 -26.16 32.65 103.24
C LEU A 158 -25.67 33.62 102.16
N GLY A 159 -24.94 33.09 101.17
CA GLY A 159 -24.55 33.78 99.93
C GLY A 159 -25.46 33.41 98.75
N TYR A 160 -25.15 33.94 97.56
CA TYR A 160 -25.76 33.67 96.25
C TYR A 160 -27.26 34.00 96.06
N VAL A 161 -28.10 33.88 97.10
CA VAL A 161 -29.57 33.95 97.01
C VAL A 161 -30.23 35.06 97.83
N VAL A 162 -29.48 35.72 98.72
CA VAL A 162 -30.00 36.81 99.57
C VAL A 162 -29.96 38.13 98.79
N PRO A 163 -31.12 38.74 98.45
CA PRO A 163 -31.12 40.05 97.80
C PRO A 163 -30.76 41.15 98.81
N LYS A 164 -30.05 42.17 98.34
CA LYS A 164 -29.78 43.42 99.06
C LYS A 164 -30.20 44.59 98.17
N TRP A 165 -30.92 45.55 98.73
CA TRP A 165 -31.24 46.80 98.03
C TRP A 165 -29.97 47.62 97.78
N VAL A 166 -29.94 48.38 96.69
CA VAL A 166 -28.82 49.24 96.27
C VAL A 166 -29.25 50.69 96.43
N GLU A 167 -28.50 51.49 97.19
CA GLU A 167 -28.82 52.91 97.42
C GLU A 167 -27.84 53.86 96.71
N GLU A 168 -26.54 53.52 96.67
CA GLU A 168 -25.48 54.46 96.25
C GLU A 168 -24.93 54.18 94.84
N ASN A 169 -24.25 53.04 94.64
CA ASN A 169 -23.57 52.70 93.39
C ASN A 169 -23.98 51.28 92.91
N PRO A 170 -24.12 51.04 91.59
CA PRO A 170 -24.00 52.00 90.49
C PRO A 170 -25.20 52.95 90.41
N LYS A 171 -24.98 54.19 89.97
CA LYS A 171 -26.05 55.18 89.77
C LYS A 171 -26.71 55.01 88.41
N LEU A 172 -28.03 55.21 88.33
CA LEU A 172 -28.77 55.19 87.07
C LEU A 172 -28.19 56.14 86.01
N SER A 173 -27.63 57.29 86.42
CA SER A 173 -26.93 58.23 85.53
C SER A 173 -25.66 57.65 84.89
N GLU A 174 -24.91 56.82 85.59
CA GLU A 174 -23.67 56.19 85.10
C GLU A 174 -24.01 55.06 84.12
N ILE A 175 -25.05 54.27 84.45
CA ILE A 175 -25.61 53.23 83.58
C ILE A 175 -26.13 53.87 82.28
N GLN A 176 -26.87 54.99 82.37
CA GLN A 176 -27.36 55.76 81.22
C GLN A 176 -26.21 56.34 80.37
N GLN A 177 -25.12 56.79 80.99
CA GLN A 177 -23.95 57.31 80.29
C GLN A 177 -23.21 56.23 79.50
N ILE A 178 -23.07 55.02 80.04
CA ILE A 178 -22.47 53.87 79.36
C ILE A 178 -23.38 53.37 78.23
N TYR A 179 -24.68 53.27 78.47
CA TYR A 179 -25.64 52.83 77.45
C TYR A 179 -25.67 53.81 76.27
N GLY A 180 -25.83 55.11 76.54
CA GLY A 180 -25.81 56.20 75.57
C GLY A 180 -26.76 57.32 75.97
N SER A 181 -26.30 58.57 75.98
CA SER A 181 -27.06 59.72 76.49
C SER A 181 -28.30 60.09 75.65
N GLY A 182 -28.41 59.61 74.42
CA GLY A 182 -29.55 59.85 73.51
C GLY A 182 -30.54 58.68 73.40
N SER A 183 -30.49 57.68 74.28
CA SER A 183 -31.30 56.46 74.16
C SER A 183 -31.92 56.03 75.48
N THR A 184 -33.21 55.69 75.48
CA THR A 184 -33.90 55.19 76.68
C THR A 184 -33.29 53.88 77.15
N LEU A 185 -32.95 53.79 78.44
CA LEU A 185 -32.45 52.55 79.06
C LEU A 185 -33.48 51.40 78.91
N PRO A 186 -33.04 50.20 78.49
CA PRO A 186 -33.89 49.01 78.47
C PRO A 186 -34.35 48.59 79.86
N THR A 187 -35.57 48.03 79.94
CA THR A 187 -36.29 47.78 81.20
C THR A 187 -35.53 46.91 82.19
N THR A 188 -34.73 45.96 81.71
CA THR A 188 -33.84 45.12 82.52
C THR A 188 -32.38 45.39 82.17
N THR A 189 -31.58 45.69 83.19
CA THR A 189 -30.12 45.77 83.14
C THR A 189 -29.52 44.88 84.22
N LEU A 190 -28.65 43.92 83.85
CA LEU A 190 -27.77 43.23 84.78
C LEU A 190 -26.39 43.89 84.75
N ILE A 191 -25.72 44.00 85.89
CA ILE A 191 -24.38 44.60 86.00
C ILE A 191 -23.48 43.65 86.80
N LEU A 192 -22.38 43.22 86.18
CA LEU A 192 -21.52 42.14 86.62
C LEU A 192 -20.08 42.67 86.75
N PRO A 193 -19.61 43.05 87.97
CA PRO A 193 -18.24 43.50 88.20
C PRO A 193 -17.26 42.32 88.13
N LEU A 194 -16.48 42.23 87.06
CA LEU A 194 -15.76 41.01 86.70
C LEU A 194 -14.58 40.70 87.65
N LYS A 195 -14.44 39.42 87.99
CA LYS A 195 -13.24 38.85 88.62
C LYS A 195 -12.05 39.08 87.66
N ALA A 196 -10.92 39.56 88.19
CA ALA A 196 -9.80 40.05 87.38
C ALA A 196 -9.21 38.98 86.43
N ASP A 197 -9.16 37.72 86.87
CA ASP A 197 -8.70 36.57 86.08
C ASP A 197 -9.70 36.16 84.97
N LYS A 198 -10.96 36.60 85.05
CA LYS A 198 -12.03 36.24 84.12
C LYS A 198 -12.26 37.25 82.99
N VAL A 199 -11.72 38.47 83.09
CA VAL A 199 -11.97 39.54 82.11
C VAL A 199 -11.65 39.10 80.67
N ASN A 200 -10.49 38.50 80.44
CA ASN A 200 -10.07 38.04 79.11
C ASN A 200 -10.95 36.88 78.59
N ALA A 201 -11.30 35.92 79.45
CA ALA A 201 -12.18 34.81 79.10
C ALA A 201 -13.59 35.30 78.74
N VAL A 202 -14.13 36.29 79.45
CA VAL A 202 -15.42 36.93 79.15
C VAL A 202 -15.37 37.66 77.80
N LYS A 203 -14.31 38.45 77.53
CA LYS A 203 -14.12 39.10 76.22
C LYS A 203 -14.06 38.07 75.09
N GLN A 204 -13.31 36.98 75.28
CA GLN A 204 -13.19 35.91 74.30
C GLN A 204 -14.54 35.23 74.02
N GLN A 205 -15.29 34.85 75.06
CA GLN A 205 -16.61 34.24 74.89
C GLN A 205 -17.62 35.17 74.21
N LEU A 206 -17.62 36.46 74.54
CA LEU A 206 -18.48 37.46 73.90
C LEU A 206 -18.12 37.65 72.41
N SER A 207 -16.84 37.61 72.05
CA SER A 207 -16.39 37.69 70.65
C SER A 207 -16.64 36.42 69.83
N SER A 208 -16.75 35.25 70.49
CA SER A 208 -16.93 33.95 69.84
C SER A 208 -18.40 33.56 69.59
N VAL A 209 -19.36 34.42 69.93
CA VAL A 209 -20.80 34.12 69.73
C VAL A 209 -21.10 33.96 68.24
N GLN A 210 -21.54 32.76 67.87
CA GLN A 210 -21.93 32.41 66.52
C GLN A 210 -23.20 33.17 66.11
N PRO A 211 -23.23 33.85 64.95
CA PRO A 211 -24.43 34.51 64.44
C PRO A 211 -25.67 33.61 64.41
N GLU A 212 -25.47 32.34 64.05
CA GLU A 212 -26.55 31.35 63.87
C GLU A 212 -27.26 30.95 65.16
N VAL A 213 -26.82 31.44 66.33
CA VAL A 213 -27.60 31.33 67.59
C VAL A 213 -29.03 31.85 67.39
N LEU A 214 -29.22 32.94 66.64
CA LEU A 214 -30.55 33.54 66.44
C LEU A 214 -31.49 32.68 65.58
N LEU A 215 -30.98 31.77 64.73
CA LEU A 215 -31.81 30.96 63.83
C LEU A 215 -32.78 30.03 64.58
N PHE A 216 -32.45 29.70 65.83
CA PHE A 216 -33.20 28.74 66.65
C PHE A 216 -33.80 29.36 67.92
N LEU A 217 -33.61 30.67 68.12
CA LEU A 217 -34.35 31.44 69.12
C LEU A 217 -35.71 31.87 68.53
N THR A 218 -36.75 31.83 69.34
CA THR A 218 -38.14 32.12 68.93
C THR A 218 -38.53 33.58 69.16
N LYS A 219 -37.95 34.24 70.18
CA LYS A 219 -38.26 35.63 70.54
C LYS A 219 -37.13 36.60 70.20
N ILE A 220 -35.89 36.33 70.63
CA ILE A 220 -34.76 37.25 70.40
C ILE A 220 -34.45 37.35 68.91
N LYS A 221 -34.60 38.55 68.34
CA LYS A 221 -34.30 38.83 66.92
C LYS A 221 -33.02 39.65 66.73
N ARG A 222 -32.43 40.20 67.79
CA ARG A 222 -31.17 40.96 67.76
C ARG A 222 -30.30 40.68 69.00
N LEU A 223 -29.02 40.45 68.77
CA LEU A 223 -27.99 40.29 69.79
C LEU A 223 -26.81 41.21 69.47
N SER A 224 -26.33 42.01 70.41
CA SER A 224 -25.15 42.85 70.21
C SER A 224 -24.17 42.80 71.38
N VAL A 225 -22.89 42.97 71.08
CA VAL A 225 -21.77 43.04 72.01
C VAL A 225 -20.99 44.32 71.70
N ARG A 226 -20.80 45.18 72.68
CA ARG A 226 -20.10 46.44 72.57
C ARG A 226 -18.99 46.54 73.62
N GLU A 227 -17.82 47.00 73.21
CA GLU A 227 -16.76 47.43 74.12
C GLU A 227 -16.85 48.95 74.30
N HIS A 228 -16.95 49.41 75.54
CA HIS A 228 -17.05 50.82 75.90
C HIS A 228 -15.75 51.30 76.55
N ASN A 229 -14.95 51.99 75.72
CA ASN A 229 -13.67 52.61 76.05
C ASN A 229 -13.85 54.12 76.30
N GLU A 230 -12.91 54.72 77.04
CA GLU A 230 -12.98 56.15 77.39
C GLU A 230 -12.87 57.06 76.16
N ASN A 231 -12.15 56.63 75.14
CA ASN A 231 -12.15 57.23 73.81
C ASN A 231 -13.24 56.55 72.97
N PRO A 232 -14.34 57.23 72.59
CA PRO A 232 -15.42 56.62 71.83
C PRO A 232 -15.00 56.06 70.46
N LYS A 233 -13.87 56.53 69.91
CA LYS A 233 -13.31 56.01 68.65
C LYS A 233 -12.69 54.61 68.78
N LEU A 234 -12.47 54.13 70.00
CA LEU A 234 -11.98 52.78 70.30
C LEU A 234 -13.12 51.83 70.70
N ASN A 235 -14.39 52.26 70.61
CA ASN A 235 -15.52 51.37 70.88
C ASN A 235 -15.72 50.42 69.69
N THR A 236 -15.54 49.12 69.92
CA THR A 236 -15.90 48.09 68.95
C THR A 236 -17.37 47.70 69.17
N VAL A 237 -18.15 47.54 68.11
CA VAL A 237 -19.51 47.03 68.18
C VAL A 237 -19.64 45.86 67.23
N SER A 238 -19.99 44.70 67.78
CA SER A 238 -20.43 43.56 66.99
C SER A 238 -21.92 43.35 67.21
N ALA A 239 -22.70 43.30 66.13
CA ALA A 239 -24.13 43.02 66.20
C ALA A 239 -24.49 41.84 65.30
N ILE A 240 -25.50 41.10 65.71
CA ILE A 240 -26.11 39.98 64.98
C ILE A 240 -27.62 40.26 64.98
N ALA A 241 -28.27 40.17 63.83
CA ALA A 241 -29.72 40.40 63.73
C ALA A 241 -30.36 39.53 62.66
N ILE A 242 -31.63 39.19 62.86
CA ILE A 242 -32.50 38.73 61.77
C ILE A 242 -33.06 39.99 61.10
N THR A 243 -32.65 40.26 59.86
CA THR A 243 -33.02 41.48 59.13
C THR A 243 -34.33 41.32 58.37
N SER A 244 -34.63 40.11 57.89
CA SER A 244 -35.94 39.75 57.35
C SER A 244 -36.26 38.25 57.52
N GLU A 245 -37.55 37.93 57.48
CA GLU A 245 -38.11 36.58 57.64
C GLU A 245 -39.30 36.43 56.68
N THR A 246 -39.30 35.38 55.85
CA THR A 246 -40.43 35.09 54.94
C THR A 246 -41.44 34.15 55.59
N ASN A 247 -42.72 34.32 55.26
CA ASN A 247 -43.82 33.56 55.87
C ASN A 247 -43.70 32.05 55.63
N PHE A 248 -44.01 31.27 56.68
CA PHE A 248 -43.95 29.79 56.65
C PHE A 248 -44.85 29.17 55.59
N VAL A 249 -44.27 28.39 54.68
CA VAL A 249 -45.00 27.48 53.78
C VAL A 249 -45.26 26.18 54.53
N LYS A 250 -46.51 25.94 54.95
CA LYS A 250 -46.94 24.73 55.67
C LYS A 250 -47.32 23.61 54.70
N ARG A 251 -46.68 22.44 54.82
CA ARG A 251 -46.95 21.22 54.06
C ARG A 251 -47.65 20.20 54.97
N LYS A 252 -48.99 20.28 55.02
CA LYS A 252 -49.85 19.45 55.89
C LYS A 252 -49.66 17.93 55.72
N ASN A 253 -49.22 17.47 54.55
CA ASN A 253 -49.12 16.04 54.24
C ASN A 253 -47.96 15.33 54.96
N ILE A 254 -47.00 16.09 55.51
CA ILE A 254 -45.77 15.57 56.14
C ILE A 254 -45.39 16.32 57.44
N ASP A 255 -46.33 17.10 57.98
CA ASP A 255 -46.15 17.97 59.16
C ASP A 255 -44.84 18.78 59.16
N ALA A 256 -44.56 19.41 58.00
CA ALA A 256 -43.38 20.24 57.78
C ALA A 256 -43.73 21.69 57.43
N GLU A 257 -42.87 22.62 57.86
CA GLU A 257 -42.95 24.06 57.63
C GLU A 257 -41.59 24.53 57.09
N SER A 258 -41.58 25.43 56.11
CA SER A 258 -40.33 26.05 55.64
C SER A 258 -40.43 27.57 55.55
N SER A 259 -39.37 28.27 55.92
CA SER A 259 -39.22 29.73 55.83
C SER A 259 -37.79 30.10 55.38
N THR A 260 -37.58 31.35 54.99
CA THR A 260 -36.26 31.90 54.68
C THR A 260 -35.94 33.01 55.68
N LEU A 261 -34.74 32.96 56.28
CA LEU A 261 -34.24 33.96 57.23
C LEU A 261 -33.02 34.66 56.65
N HIS A 262 -33.00 35.99 56.71
CA HIS A 262 -31.81 36.80 56.46
C HIS A 262 -31.14 37.10 57.79
N LEU A 263 -29.94 36.56 57.98
CA LEU A 263 -29.12 36.76 59.16
C LEU A 263 -27.99 37.73 58.80
N SER A 264 -27.82 38.80 59.56
CA SER A 264 -26.70 39.73 59.41
C SER A 264 -25.75 39.67 60.60
N ALA A 265 -24.47 39.88 60.35
CA ALA A 265 -23.43 40.01 61.37
C ALA A 265 -22.51 41.21 61.06
N GLN A 266 -22.75 42.32 61.75
CA GLN A 266 -21.96 43.55 61.66
C GLN A 266 -20.77 43.50 62.63
N GLY A 267 -19.59 43.93 62.17
CA GLY A 267 -18.39 44.09 62.98
C GLY A 267 -17.34 44.98 62.30
N ASP A 268 -16.20 45.23 62.95
CA ASP A 268 -15.22 46.29 62.61
C ASP A 268 -14.61 46.28 61.18
N LYS A 269 -14.97 45.32 60.31
CA LYS A 269 -14.42 45.22 58.94
C LYS A 269 -15.41 44.96 57.81
N PHE A 270 -16.59 44.37 58.05
CA PHE A 270 -17.62 44.13 57.02
C PHE A 270 -19.02 44.03 57.63
N ASP A 271 -20.03 44.49 56.87
CA ASP A 271 -21.43 44.08 57.03
C ASP A 271 -21.67 42.86 56.15
N ASN A 272 -21.71 41.68 56.74
CA ASN A 272 -22.01 40.43 56.02
C ASN A 272 -23.43 39.97 56.37
N GLU A 273 -24.22 39.63 55.35
CA GLU A 273 -25.46 38.87 55.47
C GLU A 273 -25.25 37.43 54.98
N CYS A 274 -26.12 36.52 55.42
CA CYS A 274 -26.21 35.16 54.94
C CYS A 274 -27.67 34.70 54.99
N ILE A 275 -28.17 34.15 53.89
CA ILE A 275 -29.55 33.70 53.77
C ILE A 275 -29.65 32.21 54.13
N TYR A 276 -30.55 31.87 55.05
CA TYR A 276 -30.83 30.50 55.49
C TYR A 276 -32.22 30.04 55.05
N TYR A 277 -32.28 28.91 54.34
CA TYR A 277 -33.52 28.16 54.18
C TYR A 277 -33.73 27.26 55.40
N MET A 278 -34.81 27.50 56.12
CA MET A 278 -35.18 26.78 57.34
C MET A 278 -36.23 25.73 57.00
N TRP A 279 -35.96 24.47 57.35
CA TRP A 279 -36.89 23.35 57.23
C TRP A 279 -37.20 22.75 58.59
N LYS A 280 -38.44 22.90 59.07
CA LYS A 280 -38.90 22.39 60.36
C LYS A 280 -39.89 21.26 60.13
N GLN A 281 -39.62 20.06 60.63
CA GLN A 281 -40.50 18.91 60.48
C GLN A 281 -40.75 18.21 61.82
N LYS A 282 -42.00 17.78 62.01
CA LYS A 282 -42.43 16.97 63.15
C LYS A 282 -42.35 15.48 62.85
N PHE A 283 -42.01 14.69 63.85
CA PHE A 283 -42.04 13.22 63.80
C PHE A 283 -42.63 12.67 65.11
N PRO A 284 -43.48 11.63 65.07
CA PRO A 284 -43.99 11.00 66.29
C PRO A 284 -42.86 10.30 67.06
N VAL A 285 -42.86 10.44 68.38
CA VAL A 285 -41.88 9.78 69.27
C VAL A 285 -42.24 8.30 69.38
N ASN A 286 -41.35 7.43 68.90
CA ASN A 286 -41.50 5.99 69.08
C ASN A 286 -41.36 5.60 70.57
N GLU A 287 -42.25 4.74 71.08
CA GLU A 287 -42.24 4.27 72.47
C GLU A 287 -40.87 3.71 72.92
N LYS A 288 -40.17 2.96 72.05
CA LYS A 288 -38.81 2.45 72.35
C LYS A 288 -37.81 3.56 72.72
N ASN A 289 -37.97 4.76 72.15
CA ASN A 289 -37.07 5.90 72.30
C ASN A 289 -37.48 6.85 73.45
N LYS A 290 -38.66 6.68 74.09
CA LYS A 290 -39.09 7.52 75.23
C LYS A 290 -38.17 7.37 76.45
N VAL A 291 -37.77 8.50 77.05
CA VAL A 291 -36.85 8.57 78.20
C VAL A 291 -37.51 9.32 79.37
N GLU A 292 -37.18 8.95 80.61
CA GLU A 292 -37.80 9.49 81.83
C GLU A 292 -37.84 11.03 81.86
N ARG A 293 -36.78 11.68 81.37
CA ARG A 293 -36.63 13.15 81.34
C ARG A 293 -37.55 13.86 80.33
N ARG A 294 -38.26 13.12 79.46
CA ARG A 294 -39.05 13.60 78.32
C ARG A 294 -40.36 12.82 78.13
N MET A 295 -40.88 12.14 79.16
CA MET A 295 -42.08 11.31 79.06
C MET A 295 -43.35 12.05 78.59
N GLU A 296 -43.38 13.38 78.73
CA GLU A 296 -44.49 14.25 78.33
C GLU A 296 -44.42 14.78 76.88
N VAL A 297 -43.40 14.35 76.11
CA VAL A 297 -43.14 14.78 74.73
C VAL A 297 -43.45 13.64 73.76
N ASP A 298 -44.49 13.82 72.96
CA ASP A 298 -44.98 12.83 71.99
C ASP A 298 -44.54 13.10 70.53
N GLU A 299 -43.94 14.27 70.27
CA GLU A 299 -43.41 14.67 68.95
C GLU A 299 -41.96 15.16 69.06
N TRP A 300 -41.07 14.65 68.20
CA TRP A 300 -39.78 15.28 67.91
C TRP A 300 -39.97 16.40 66.89
N VAL A 301 -39.37 17.56 67.14
CA VAL A 301 -39.30 18.67 66.19
C VAL A 301 -37.85 18.81 65.76
N ILE A 302 -37.60 18.59 64.47
CA ILE A 302 -36.28 18.68 63.84
C ILE A 302 -36.30 19.90 62.91
N THR A 303 -35.38 20.84 63.13
CA THR A 303 -35.16 21.98 62.25
C THR A 303 -33.80 21.83 61.57
N LEU A 304 -33.77 21.87 60.25
CA LEU A 304 -32.56 21.92 59.43
C LEU A 304 -32.42 23.33 58.86
N ALA A 305 -31.25 23.96 59.05
CA ALA A 305 -30.95 25.27 58.47
C ALA A 305 -29.89 25.13 57.38
N PHE A 306 -30.24 25.51 56.17
CA PHE A 306 -29.40 25.42 54.97
C PHE A 306 -28.94 26.83 54.56
N PRO A 307 -27.65 27.18 54.72
CA PRO A 307 -27.12 28.44 54.21
C PRO A 307 -27.03 28.39 52.68
N PHE A 308 -27.50 29.44 51.99
CA PHE A 308 -27.30 29.59 50.54
C PHE A 308 -25.93 30.18 50.19
N GLU A 309 -25.25 30.77 51.18
CA GLU A 309 -23.97 31.49 51.05
C GLU A 309 -22.97 30.95 52.07
N GLU A 310 -21.75 31.51 52.12
CA GLU A 310 -20.80 31.12 53.15
C GLU A 310 -21.32 31.51 54.55
N ARG A 311 -21.29 30.58 55.51
CA ARG A 311 -21.72 30.82 56.89
C ARG A 311 -20.97 31.99 57.52
N LEU A 312 -21.66 32.79 58.32
CA LEU A 312 -21.12 33.99 58.97
C LEU A 312 -20.09 33.64 60.05
N LYS A 313 -18.81 33.58 59.67
CA LYS A 313 -17.71 33.20 60.57
C LYS A 313 -17.48 34.22 61.67
N ARG A 314 -17.67 33.81 62.93
CA ARG A 314 -17.08 34.42 64.13
C ARG A 314 -16.34 33.33 64.91
N GLY A 315 -15.14 33.62 65.42
CA GLY A 315 -14.31 32.60 66.05
C GLY A 315 -13.75 31.55 65.07
N THR A 316 -13.29 30.42 65.60
CA THR A 316 -12.50 29.40 64.88
C THR A 316 -13.30 28.24 64.31
N THR A 317 -14.51 27.99 64.80
CA THR A 317 -15.33 26.80 64.49
C THR A 317 -16.81 27.15 64.46
N SER A 318 -17.52 26.67 63.44
CA SER A 318 -18.97 26.87 63.30
C SER A 318 -19.73 25.58 63.65
N PRO A 319 -20.53 25.53 64.73
CA PRO A 319 -21.24 24.34 65.15
C PRO A 319 -22.23 23.84 64.09
N GLY A 320 -22.40 22.52 64.01
CA GLY A 320 -23.38 21.85 63.16
C GLY A 320 -24.59 21.27 63.92
N ILE A 321 -24.55 21.20 65.26
CA ILE A 321 -25.64 20.70 66.09
C ILE A 321 -26.04 21.73 67.16
N TYR A 322 -27.34 21.97 67.27
CA TYR A 322 -27.95 22.89 68.23
C TYR A 322 -29.02 22.16 69.06
N ALA A 323 -29.04 22.43 70.36
CA ALA A 323 -30.13 22.05 71.25
C ALA A 323 -30.75 23.34 71.79
N PHE A 324 -31.50 24.02 70.90
CA PHE A 324 -31.95 25.42 70.97
C PHE A 324 -30.79 26.45 70.96
N LEU A 325 -29.71 26.17 71.68
CA LEU A 325 -28.45 26.90 71.69
C LEU A 325 -27.33 26.04 71.05
N PRO A 326 -26.24 26.65 70.56
CA PRO A 326 -25.13 25.92 69.96
C PRO A 326 -24.50 24.90 70.93
N THR A 327 -24.05 23.79 70.37
CA THR A 327 -23.05 22.89 70.98
C THR A 327 -21.65 23.23 70.44
N GLU A 328 -20.61 22.49 70.83
CA GLU A 328 -19.27 22.62 70.25
C GLU A 328 -19.02 21.63 69.09
N MET A 329 -20.05 20.88 68.67
CA MET A 329 -19.93 19.84 67.65
C MET A 329 -19.83 20.41 66.22
N VAL A 330 -18.64 20.31 65.62
CA VAL A 330 -18.42 20.55 64.19
C VAL A 330 -18.70 19.26 63.40
N THR A 331 -19.69 19.26 62.51
CA THR A 331 -20.19 18.04 61.85
C THR A 331 -19.68 17.81 60.42
N ASN A 332 -19.03 18.80 59.79
CA ASN A 332 -18.77 18.84 58.34
C ASN A 332 -20.02 18.74 57.44
N PHE A 333 -21.24 18.75 57.98
CA PHE A 333 -22.45 18.87 57.18
C PHE A 333 -22.62 20.31 56.71
N PRO A 334 -23.03 20.56 55.45
CA PRO A 334 -23.27 21.92 54.93
C PRO A 334 -24.58 22.53 55.45
N PHE A 335 -25.26 21.88 56.40
CA PHE A 335 -26.49 22.32 57.04
C PHE A 335 -26.39 22.14 58.55
N ILE A 336 -27.14 22.95 59.29
CA ILE A 336 -27.18 22.93 60.76
C ILE A 336 -28.39 22.11 61.21
N MET A 337 -28.21 21.23 62.20
CA MET A 337 -29.28 20.43 62.79
C MET A 337 -29.68 20.98 64.16
N GLN A 338 -30.97 21.26 64.35
CA GLN A 338 -31.55 21.59 65.65
C GLN A 338 -32.65 20.59 66.03
N ALA A 339 -32.61 20.10 67.26
CA ALA A 339 -33.68 19.35 67.91
C ALA A 339 -33.56 19.46 69.44
N ASP A 340 -34.47 18.87 70.20
CA ASP A 340 -34.35 18.72 71.67
C ASP A 340 -33.39 17.57 72.02
N PHE A 341 -32.11 17.70 71.64
CA PHE A 341 -31.08 16.71 71.95
C PHE A 341 -30.70 16.70 73.43
N LEU A 342 -30.51 15.51 74.00
CA LEU A 342 -29.90 15.34 75.31
C LEU A 342 -28.38 15.52 75.21
N LEU A 343 -27.86 16.50 75.95
CA LEU A 343 -26.44 16.87 75.97
C LEU A 343 -25.67 16.24 77.12
N SER A 344 -24.35 16.21 77.00
CA SER A 344 -23.40 16.00 78.08
C SER A 344 -23.49 17.10 79.16
N SER A 345 -22.82 16.90 80.31
CA SER A 345 -22.84 17.86 81.42
C SER A 345 -22.18 19.20 81.09
N SER A 346 -21.18 19.22 80.20
CA SER A 346 -20.52 20.42 79.67
C SER A 346 -21.33 21.12 78.56
N ARG A 347 -22.31 20.42 77.96
CA ARG A 347 -23.07 20.83 76.76
C ARG A 347 -22.30 20.85 75.44
N GLU A 348 -21.02 20.49 75.44
CA GLU A 348 -20.16 20.46 74.25
C GLU A 348 -20.67 19.47 73.20
N THR A 349 -21.26 18.35 73.63
CA THR A 349 -21.63 17.20 72.79
C THR A 349 -23.02 16.63 73.11
N ILE A 350 -23.66 16.02 72.11
CA ILE A 350 -24.86 15.20 72.31
C ILE A 350 -24.48 13.82 72.88
N LEU A 351 -25.37 13.23 73.67
CA LEU A 351 -25.23 11.85 74.14
C LEU A 351 -25.57 10.89 73.00
N PHE A 352 -24.59 10.52 72.16
CA PHE A 352 -24.80 9.63 71.02
C PHE A 352 -25.44 8.30 71.39
N ASP A 353 -25.10 7.74 72.56
CA ASP A 353 -25.62 6.45 72.97
C ASP A 353 -27.08 6.46 73.44
N ASP A 354 -27.61 7.63 73.77
CA ASP A 354 -28.95 7.77 74.30
C ASP A 354 -30.02 7.47 73.24
N LYS A 355 -31.00 6.66 73.62
CA LYS A 355 -32.07 6.21 72.74
C LYS A 355 -32.98 7.33 72.23
N TRP A 356 -33.13 8.43 72.95
CA TRP A 356 -33.84 9.63 72.49
C TRP A 356 -33.11 10.28 71.31
N ASN A 357 -31.79 10.52 71.48
CA ASN A 357 -30.95 11.13 70.45
C ASN A 357 -30.84 10.22 69.21
N LYS A 358 -30.66 8.91 69.39
CA LYS A 358 -30.70 7.93 68.28
C LYS A 358 -32.01 8.04 67.49
N GLY A 359 -33.16 8.13 68.17
CA GLY A 359 -34.46 8.32 67.52
C GLY A 359 -34.59 9.62 66.72
N ILE A 360 -34.04 10.73 67.22
CA ILE A 360 -33.98 12.00 66.49
C ILE A 360 -33.09 11.87 65.24
N LEU A 361 -31.88 11.29 65.38
CA LEU A 361 -30.93 11.11 64.28
C LEU A 361 -31.47 10.17 63.20
N ASP A 362 -32.25 9.14 63.55
CA ASP A 362 -32.94 8.25 62.61
C ASP A 362 -33.95 9.02 61.72
N CYS A 363 -34.54 10.12 62.23
CA CYS A 363 -35.50 10.96 61.50
C CYS A 363 -34.84 12.05 60.61
N VAL A 364 -33.60 12.47 60.92
CA VAL A 364 -32.87 13.51 60.15
C VAL A 364 -32.79 13.20 58.65
N PRO A 365 -32.47 11.97 58.18
CA PRO A 365 -32.43 11.66 56.75
C PRO A 365 -33.76 11.91 56.02
N CYS A 366 -34.89 11.62 56.66
CA CYS A 366 -36.20 11.91 56.08
C CYS A 366 -36.45 13.43 56.02
N ALA A 367 -36.11 14.18 57.08
CA ALA A 367 -36.24 15.63 57.10
C ALA A 367 -35.38 16.29 56.00
N PHE A 368 -34.13 15.84 55.84
CA PHE A 368 -33.21 16.35 54.83
C PHE A 368 -33.73 16.09 53.41
N VAL A 369 -34.15 14.86 53.10
CA VAL A 369 -34.64 14.51 51.77
C VAL A 369 -35.91 15.28 51.41
N ASN A 370 -36.85 15.43 52.36
CA ASN A 370 -38.03 16.25 52.14
C ASN A 370 -37.67 17.74 51.88
N ALA A 371 -36.70 18.28 52.62
CA ALA A 371 -36.23 19.65 52.46
C ALA A 371 -35.59 19.88 51.08
N LEU A 372 -34.62 19.04 50.70
CA LEU A 372 -33.92 19.17 49.43
C LEU A 372 -34.85 18.91 48.24
N THR A 373 -35.71 17.89 48.31
CA THR A 373 -36.72 17.62 47.28
C THR A 373 -37.68 18.79 47.11
N SER A 374 -38.10 19.44 48.21
CA SER A 374 -38.93 20.65 48.12
C SER A 374 -38.17 21.81 47.50
N LEU A 375 -36.90 22.02 47.84
CA LEU A 375 -36.07 23.10 47.33
C LEU A 375 -35.81 22.98 45.83
N VAL A 376 -35.50 21.76 45.36
CA VAL A 376 -35.26 21.46 43.94
C VAL A 376 -36.54 21.48 43.10
N LYS A 377 -37.69 21.08 43.65
CA LYS A 377 -38.96 21.00 42.91
C LYS A 377 -39.79 22.30 42.93
N GLN A 378 -39.77 23.09 44.01
CA GLN A 378 -40.58 24.32 44.10
C GLN A 378 -40.12 25.46 43.17
N THR A 379 -38.91 25.38 42.62
CA THR A 379 -38.38 26.30 41.62
C THR A 379 -38.93 25.97 40.23
N GLU A 380 -40.24 25.74 40.06
CA GLU A 380 -40.84 25.28 38.79
C GLU A 380 -40.54 26.22 37.62
N ASP A 381 -40.72 27.53 37.80
CA ASP A 381 -40.48 28.57 36.76
C ASP A 381 -38.99 28.89 36.50
N ALA A 382 -38.08 28.54 37.40
CA ALA A 382 -36.66 28.89 37.26
C ALA A 382 -35.97 28.03 36.19
N PRO A 383 -34.91 28.49 35.49
CA PRO A 383 -34.20 27.64 34.53
C PRO A 383 -33.49 26.47 35.24
N VAL A 384 -33.30 25.34 34.56
CA VAL A 384 -32.58 24.16 35.11
C VAL A 384 -31.19 24.53 35.61
N SER A 385 -30.52 25.49 34.95
CA SER A 385 -29.21 26.03 35.34
C SER A 385 -29.15 26.73 36.70
N SER A 386 -30.30 27.01 37.34
CA SER A 386 -30.36 27.55 38.70
C SER A 386 -30.37 26.48 39.80
N LEU A 387 -30.56 25.21 39.44
CA LEU A 387 -30.68 24.08 40.39
C LEU A 387 -29.34 23.55 40.95
N PRO A 388 -28.22 23.47 40.18
CA PRO A 388 -26.98 22.85 40.66
C PRO A 388 -26.44 23.39 42.00
N PRO A 389 -26.50 24.69 42.32
CA PRO A 389 -26.10 25.21 43.64
C PRO A 389 -26.84 24.55 44.81
N MET A 390 -28.10 24.15 44.64
CA MET A 390 -28.89 23.50 45.71
C MET A 390 -28.31 22.14 46.13
N PHE A 391 -27.58 21.47 45.24
CA PHE A 391 -26.94 20.20 45.55
C PHE A 391 -25.60 20.35 46.31
N SER A 392 -25.07 21.57 46.45
CA SER A 392 -23.95 21.85 47.37
C SER A 392 -24.32 21.64 48.84
N LEU A 393 -25.63 21.62 49.15
CA LEU A 393 -26.19 21.30 50.47
C LEU A 393 -26.11 19.81 50.83
N LEU A 394 -25.51 18.96 49.98
CA LEU A 394 -25.34 17.54 50.26
C LEU A 394 -24.13 17.27 51.18
N PRO A 395 -24.26 16.36 52.17
CA PRO A 395 -23.16 16.01 53.08
C PRO A 395 -22.12 15.11 52.39
N VAL A 396 -21.43 15.63 51.37
CA VAL A 396 -20.42 14.88 50.60
C VAL A 396 -19.22 14.50 51.47
N THR A 397 -18.78 15.42 52.35
CA THR A 397 -17.67 15.23 53.28
C THR A 397 -18.07 14.33 54.45
N SER A 398 -17.15 13.47 54.90
CA SER A 398 -17.40 12.64 56.08
C SER A 398 -17.37 13.48 57.37
N PRO A 399 -18.35 13.34 58.28
CA PRO A 399 -18.29 13.89 59.63
C PRO A 399 -17.13 13.31 60.44
N PRO A 400 -16.57 14.06 61.41
CA PRO A 400 -15.53 13.55 62.31
C PRO A 400 -16.09 12.58 63.37
N PHE A 401 -17.42 12.57 63.57
CA PHE A 401 -18.12 11.66 64.48
C PHE A 401 -18.64 10.43 63.72
N PRO A 402 -18.18 9.20 64.03
CA PRO A 402 -18.59 7.98 63.32
C PRO A 402 -20.11 7.76 63.25
N GLU A 403 -20.83 8.12 64.31
CA GLU A 403 -22.28 7.95 64.44
C GLU A 403 -23.06 8.82 63.44
N LEU A 404 -22.50 9.97 63.05
CA LEU A 404 -23.08 10.83 62.02
C LEU A 404 -22.82 10.30 60.59
N ASN A 405 -21.86 9.38 60.38
CA ASN A 405 -21.74 8.72 59.07
C ASN A 405 -22.98 7.90 58.75
N THR A 406 -23.63 7.27 59.74
CA THR A 406 -24.90 6.57 59.55
C THR A 406 -25.99 7.51 59.04
N VAL A 407 -26.06 8.75 59.56
CA VAL A 407 -26.99 9.77 59.07
C VAL A 407 -26.68 10.16 57.62
N ARG A 408 -25.39 10.37 57.29
CA ARG A 408 -24.91 10.70 55.94
C ARG A 408 -25.21 9.61 54.91
N GLU A 409 -24.94 8.34 55.24
CA GLU A 409 -25.24 7.21 54.35
C GLU A 409 -26.75 6.95 54.23
N ASN A 410 -27.54 7.16 55.29
CA ASN A 410 -29.00 7.08 55.21
C ASN A 410 -29.61 8.22 54.37
N ILE A 411 -29.01 9.41 54.39
CA ILE A 411 -29.35 10.51 53.46
C ILE A 411 -29.06 10.06 52.02
N LYS A 412 -27.85 9.57 51.74
CA LYS A 412 -27.45 9.06 50.42
C LYS A 412 -28.40 7.98 49.90
N ALA A 413 -28.66 6.94 50.70
CA ALA A 413 -29.48 5.80 50.32
C ALA A 413 -30.92 6.21 49.95
N LYS A 414 -31.48 7.23 50.61
CA LYS A 414 -32.80 7.77 50.26
C LYS A 414 -32.75 8.63 48.99
N LEU A 415 -31.74 9.48 48.83
CA LEU A 415 -31.61 10.36 47.66
C LEU A 415 -31.40 9.60 46.33
N VAL A 416 -30.74 8.43 46.38
CA VAL A 416 -30.54 7.57 45.20
C VAL A 416 -31.86 7.01 44.65
N GLU A 417 -32.90 6.90 45.49
CA GLU A 417 -34.23 6.46 45.08
C GLU A 417 -35.18 7.60 44.70
N GLU A 418 -34.77 8.86 44.87
CA GLU A 418 -35.61 10.03 44.64
C GLU A 418 -35.42 10.64 43.25
N ASN A 419 -36.54 11.04 42.63
CA ASN A 419 -36.54 11.76 41.36
C ASN A 419 -36.19 13.23 41.59
N ILE A 420 -34.89 13.54 41.65
CA ILE A 420 -34.35 14.88 41.91
C ILE A 420 -33.26 15.32 40.92
N ILE A 421 -32.64 14.41 40.16
CA ILE A 421 -31.58 14.79 39.22
C ILE A 421 -32.20 15.36 37.94
N PRO A 422 -31.84 16.60 37.53
CA PRO A 422 -32.33 17.17 36.29
C PRO A 422 -31.66 16.49 35.08
N GLY A 423 -32.48 15.87 34.22
CA GLY A 423 -32.04 15.41 32.92
C GLY A 423 -31.94 16.57 31.92
N GLU A 424 -31.04 16.48 30.93
CA GLU A 424 -31.01 17.37 29.80
C GLU A 424 -32.20 17.06 28.89
N SER A 425 -33.21 17.94 28.91
CA SER A 425 -34.30 17.93 27.96
C SER A 425 -34.29 19.23 27.15
N TYR A 426 -34.34 19.12 25.82
CA TYR A 426 -34.55 20.29 24.95
C TYR A 426 -36.03 20.69 24.81
N LEU A 427 -36.85 20.24 25.75
CA LEU A 427 -38.25 20.63 25.95
C LEU A 427 -38.33 21.72 27.04
N LYS A 428 -39.39 22.53 27.02
CA LYS A 428 -39.62 23.55 28.06
C LYS A 428 -39.93 22.98 29.45
N GLN A 429 -40.35 21.72 29.53
CA GLN A 429 -40.69 21.04 30.77
C GLN A 429 -39.45 20.38 31.36
N LYS A 430 -39.27 20.51 32.68
CA LYS A 430 -38.20 19.83 33.42
C LYS A 430 -38.54 18.36 33.65
N PHE A 431 -37.56 17.48 33.47
CA PHE A 431 -37.66 16.07 33.83
C PHE A 431 -36.64 15.74 34.92
N PHE A 432 -37.14 15.15 36.01
CA PHE A 432 -36.35 14.72 37.15
C PHE A 432 -36.31 13.20 37.23
N HIS A 433 -35.12 12.65 37.40
CA HIS A 433 -34.85 11.22 37.38
C HIS A 433 -34.08 10.79 38.65
N LYS A 434 -33.98 9.49 38.88
CA LYS A 434 -33.11 8.95 39.92
C LYS A 434 -31.64 9.08 39.52
N PRO A 435 -30.69 9.27 40.47
CA PRO A 435 -29.25 9.24 40.19
C PRO A 435 -28.75 8.06 39.35
N GLY A 436 -29.31 6.85 39.55
CA GLY A 436 -28.94 5.66 38.77
C GLY A 436 -29.52 5.57 37.35
N GLU A 437 -30.47 6.43 37.00
CA GLU A 437 -31.10 6.51 35.66
C GLU A 437 -30.44 7.59 34.77
N VAL A 438 -29.50 8.35 35.35
CA VAL A 438 -28.84 9.49 34.72
C VAL A 438 -27.36 9.22 34.50
N GLY A 439 -26.87 9.56 33.30
CA GLY A 439 -25.48 9.41 32.92
C GLY A 439 -24.84 10.75 32.53
N ARG A 440 -23.58 10.90 32.93
CA ARG A 440 -22.70 12.01 32.56
C ARG A 440 -22.07 11.76 31.19
N LEU A 441 -21.78 12.82 30.45
CA LEU A 441 -21.06 12.73 29.17
C LEU A 441 -19.59 13.14 29.31
N MET A 442 -18.81 12.89 28.26
CA MET A 442 -17.47 13.43 28.14
C MET A 442 -17.57 14.90 27.72
N PRO A 443 -16.85 15.84 28.37
CA PRO A 443 -16.96 17.28 28.07
C PRO A 443 -16.71 17.65 26.60
N THR A 444 -15.85 16.90 25.91
CA THR A 444 -15.60 17.06 24.47
C THR A 444 -16.83 16.75 23.61
N PHE A 445 -17.66 15.78 24.02
CA PHE A 445 -18.90 15.42 23.33
C PHE A 445 -20.03 16.41 23.64
N TRP A 446 -20.08 16.98 24.84
CA TRP A 446 -20.99 18.09 25.17
C TRP A 446 -20.83 19.27 24.20
N ASN A 447 -19.59 19.72 23.98
CA ASN A 447 -19.29 20.80 23.03
C ASN A 447 -19.74 20.48 21.59
N ILE A 448 -19.66 19.21 21.15
CA ILE A 448 -20.19 18.78 19.84
C ILE A 448 -21.72 18.88 19.80
N LEU A 449 -22.41 18.41 20.85
CA LEU A 449 -23.88 18.49 20.93
C LEU A 449 -24.38 19.94 20.98
N GLU A 450 -23.71 20.83 21.72
CA GLU A 450 -24.05 22.26 21.77
C GLU A 450 -23.89 22.94 20.41
N LYS A 451 -22.78 22.67 19.71
CA LYS A 451 -22.55 23.19 18.35
C LYS A 451 -23.58 22.63 17.36
N ALA A 452 -23.83 21.34 17.36
CA ALA A 452 -24.83 20.70 16.50
C ALA A 452 -26.24 21.29 16.74
N LYS A 453 -26.62 21.51 18.01
CA LYS A 453 -27.86 22.18 18.38
C LYS A 453 -27.92 23.63 17.86
N SER A 454 -26.83 24.40 17.93
CA SER A 454 -26.79 25.75 17.37
C SER A 454 -26.93 25.78 15.84
N GLN A 455 -26.61 24.67 15.17
CA GLN A 455 -26.79 24.47 13.73
C GLN A 455 -28.16 23.87 13.37
N GLY A 456 -29.02 23.60 14.36
CA GLY A 456 -30.40 23.14 14.16
C GLY A 456 -30.60 21.62 14.20
N VAL A 457 -29.59 20.82 14.55
CA VAL A 457 -29.74 19.37 14.69
C VAL A 457 -30.73 19.04 15.81
N ASN A 458 -31.69 18.17 15.52
CA ASN A 458 -32.67 17.71 16.49
C ASN A 458 -32.06 16.67 17.44
N LEU A 459 -31.93 17.04 18.71
CA LEU A 459 -31.38 16.21 19.78
C LEU A 459 -32.45 15.79 20.82
N ASN A 460 -33.74 15.85 20.49
CA ASN A 460 -34.81 15.49 21.44
C ASN A 460 -34.79 14.01 21.87
N ASN A 461 -34.04 13.16 21.17
CA ASN A 461 -33.98 11.71 21.37
C ASN A 461 -32.86 11.25 22.33
N LEU A 462 -32.09 12.15 22.96
CA LEU A 462 -30.96 11.78 23.85
C LEU A 462 -31.36 10.80 24.96
N SER A 463 -32.57 10.92 25.50
CA SER A 463 -33.11 10.06 26.57
C SER A 463 -33.65 8.71 26.10
N ASN A 464 -33.80 8.48 24.79
CA ASN A 464 -34.39 7.24 24.25
C ASN A 464 -33.46 6.02 24.36
N HIS A 465 -32.20 6.22 24.78
CA HIS A 465 -31.15 5.20 24.80
C HIS A 465 -31.03 4.43 26.13
N GLY A 466 -32.04 4.55 26.99
CA GLY A 466 -32.17 3.81 28.26
C GLY A 466 -31.50 4.46 29.48
N ILE A 467 -30.63 5.44 29.27
CA ILE A 467 -30.07 6.32 30.30
C ILE A 467 -30.33 7.76 29.87
N CYS A 468 -30.88 8.56 30.78
CA CYS A 468 -31.09 9.99 30.54
C CYS A 468 -29.76 10.73 30.72
N VAL A 469 -29.51 11.77 29.93
CA VAL A 469 -28.28 12.57 30.05
C VAL A 469 -28.45 13.57 31.20
N LEU A 470 -27.43 13.73 32.05
CA LEU A 470 -27.42 14.78 33.09
C LEU A 470 -27.52 16.18 32.45
N SER A 471 -28.22 17.15 33.05
CA SER A 471 -28.22 18.49 32.45
C SER A 471 -26.80 19.05 32.30
N SER A 472 -26.50 19.64 31.13
CA SER A 472 -25.21 20.29 30.82
C SER A 472 -24.79 21.33 31.85
N SER A 473 -25.77 22.00 32.46
CA SER A 473 -25.56 22.97 33.53
C SER A 473 -25.05 22.37 34.84
N PHE A 474 -25.31 21.07 35.07
CA PHE A 474 -24.91 20.31 36.26
C PHE A 474 -23.73 19.36 35.99
N ASP A 475 -23.52 18.91 34.74
CA ASP A 475 -22.41 18.03 34.33
C ASP A 475 -21.07 18.79 34.21
N LYS A 476 -20.64 19.39 35.31
CA LYS A 476 -19.42 20.19 35.43
C LYS A 476 -18.51 19.67 36.52
N GLN A 477 -17.22 19.93 36.36
CA GLN A 477 -16.18 19.51 37.31
C GLN A 477 -16.40 20.03 38.74
N GLU A 478 -16.99 21.22 38.90
CA GLU A 478 -17.33 21.81 40.20
C GLU A 478 -18.31 20.95 41.03
N TYR A 479 -19.10 20.09 40.38
CA TYR A 479 -20.07 19.20 41.02
C TYR A 479 -19.62 17.73 41.06
N ASP A 480 -18.39 17.40 40.68
CA ASP A 480 -17.90 16.01 40.63
C ASP A 480 -18.06 15.28 41.97
N GLN A 481 -17.74 15.93 43.09
CA GLN A 481 -17.86 15.33 44.44
C GLN A 481 -19.32 15.01 44.79
N VAL A 482 -20.25 15.88 44.38
CA VAL A 482 -21.70 15.73 44.57
C VAL A 482 -22.25 14.58 43.71
N LEU A 483 -21.90 14.56 42.43
CA LEU A 483 -22.35 13.53 41.49
C LEU A 483 -21.79 12.14 41.87
N ASN A 484 -20.52 12.08 42.31
CA ASN A 484 -19.91 10.86 42.85
C ASN A 484 -20.56 10.41 44.17
N PHE A 485 -20.95 11.34 45.06
CA PHE A 485 -21.68 11.00 46.28
C PHE A 485 -23.03 10.35 45.97
N LEU A 486 -23.77 10.87 44.98
CA LEU A 486 -25.05 10.33 44.51
C LEU A 486 -24.91 9.12 43.57
N GLY A 487 -23.70 8.78 43.12
CA GLY A 487 -23.45 7.63 42.23
C GLY A 487 -23.77 7.87 40.75
N VAL A 488 -23.89 9.12 40.31
CA VAL A 488 -24.17 9.47 38.90
C VAL A 488 -22.91 9.23 38.05
N GLY A 489 -22.87 8.08 37.38
CA GLY A 489 -21.74 7.63 36.55
C GLY A 489 -21.68 8.26 35.16
N GLN A 490 -20.64 7.94 34.40
CA GLN A 490 -20.59 8.21 32.96
C GLN A 490 -21.51 7.24 32.19
N VAL A 491 -22.09 7.68 31.07
CA VAL A 491 -22.81 6.77 30.15
C VAL A 491 -21.88 5.68 29.60
N SER A 492 -22.46 4.55 29.15
CA SER A 492 -21.68 3.48 28.54
C SER A 492 -21.06 3.90 27.20
N ASN A 493 -19.97 3.25 26.80
CA ASN A 493 -19.30 3.57 25.53
C ASN A 493 -20.23 3.34 24.32
N ASP A 494 -21.15 2.36 24.39
CA ASP A 494 -22.16 2.09 23.34
C ASP A 494 -23.23 3.19 23.24
N TRP A 495 -23.51 3.91 24.33
CA TRP A 495 -24.50 4.99 24.34
C TRP A 495 -24.11 6.10 23.35
N TYR A 496 -22.82 6.45 23.25
CA TYR A 496 -22.33 7.42 22.26
C TYR A 496 -22.64 6.98 20.83
N GLY A 497 -22.49 5.69 20.54
CA GLY A 497 -22.85 5.11 19.25
C GLY A 497 -24.33 5.28 18.94
N LYS A 498 -25.19 4.85 19.86
CA LYS A 498 -26.65 4.98 19.70
C LYS A 498 -27.08 6.44 19.54
N CYS A 499 -26.46 7.35 20.29
CA CYS A 499 -26.65 8.80 20.14
C CYS A 499 -26.32 9.24 18.70
N ILE A 500 -25.09 9.00 18.23
CA ILE A 500 -24.63 9.39 16.89
C ILE A 500 -25.48 8.76 15.77
N GLN A 501 -25.95 7.52 15.94
CA GLN A 501 -26.83 6.86 14.97
C GLN A 501 -28.27 7.43 14.96
N SER A 502 -28.75 7.93 16.11
CA SER A 502 -30.11 8.47 16.28
C SER A 502 -30.25 9.97 16.01
N SER A 503 -29.14 10.66 15.81
CA SER A 503 -29.04 12.11 15.65
C SER A 503 -28.29 12.43 14.38
N ASP A 504 -28.63 13.52 13.71
CA ASP A 504 -27.98 13.91 12.45
C ASP A 504 -26.64 14.62 12.68
N LEU A 505 -25.75 14.00 13.44
CA LEU A 505 -24.43 14.52 13.83
C LEU A 505 -23.34 14.31 12.76
N VAL A 506 -23.65 13.55 11.70
CA VAL A 506 -22.71 13.25 10.61
C VAL A 506 -23.02 14.08 9.36
N MET A 507 -24.30 14.22 8.98
CA MET A 507 -24.72 14.93 7.76
C MET A 507 -25.36 16.29 8.05
N GLY A 508 -26.05 16.45 9.18
CA GLY A 508 -26.76 17.67 9.58
C GLY A 508 -25.90 18.77 10.21
N VAL A 509 -24.56 18.62 10.25
CA VAL A 509 -23.61 19.59 10.81
C VAL A 509 -22.58 20.07 9.79
N SER A 510 -21.97 21.23 10.04
CA SER A 510 -20.84 21.73 9.25
C SER A 510 -19.63 20.80 9.33
N GLU A 511 -18.77 20.84 8.31
CA GLU A 511 -17.56 20.00 8.27
C GLU A 511 -16.68 20.21 9.51
N ASP A 512 -16.57 21.43 10.06
CA ASP A 512 -15.81 21.69 11.30
C ASP A 512 -16.30 20.88 12.50
N VAL A 513 -17.62 20.82 12.71
CA VAL A 513 -18.25 20.08 13.82
C VAL A 513 -18.18 18.57 13.57
N TYR A 514 -18.33 18.15 12.31
CA TYR A 514 -18.11 16.76 11.91
C TYR A 514 -16.65 16.32 12.16
N LEU A 515 -15.66 17.18 11.91
CA LEU A 515 -14.26 16.88 12.25
C LEU A 515 -14.00 16.88 13.75
N GLU A 516 -14.66 17.74 14.55
CA GLU A 516 -14.63 17.62 16.01
C GLU A 516 -15.20 16.28 16.49
N LEU A 517 -16.27 15.78 15.85
CA LEU A 517 -16.83 14.44 16.12
C LEU A 517 -15.86 13.32 15.75
N LEU A 518 -15.26 13.35 14.55
CA LEU A 518 -14.25 12.36 14.15
C LEU A 518 -13.02 12.40 15.08
N LEU A 519 -12.58 13.59 15.49
CA LEU A 519 -11.48 13.76 16.44
C LEU A 519 -11.83 13.20 17.82
N PHE A 520 -13.06 13.41 18.31
CA PHE A 520 -13.53 12.81 19.56
C PHE A 520 -13.51 11.28 19.50
N LEU A 521 -13.94 10.69 18.38
CA LEU A 521 -13.89 9.24 18.18
C LEU A 521 -12.45 8.73 18.10
N ALA A 522 -11.58 9.39 17.33
CA ALA A 522 -10.16 9.05 17.19
C ALA A 522 -9.39 9.18 18.52
N ASP A 523 -9.61 10.26 19.28
CA ASP A 523 -8.97 10.53 20.58
C ASP A 523 -9.31 9.46 21.62
N ASN A 524 -10.45 8.76 21.48
CA ASN A 524 -10.95 7.77 22.44
C ASN A 524 -11.03 6.33 21.87
N TRP A 525 -10.58 6.11 20.63
CA TRP A 525 -10.86 4.87 19.89
C TRP A 525 -10.32 3.62 20.59
N SER A 526 -8.99 3.56 20.79
CA SER A 526 -8.32 2.40 21.38
C SER A 526 -8.78 2.11 22.81
N SER A 527 -9.07 3.14 23.60
CA SER A 527 -9.43 3.05 25.02
C SER A 527 -10.90 2.78 25.30
N LYS A 528 -11.82 3.17 24.39
CA LYS A 528 -13.27 3.15 24.66
C LYS A 528 -14.13 2.54 23.55
N PHE A 529 -13.82 2.79 22.28
CA PHE A 529 -14.75 2.53 21.17
C PHE A 529 -14.34 1.36 20.24
N SER A 530 -13.10 0.91 20.28
CA SER A 530 -12.58 -0.20 19.45
C SER A 530 -13.36 -1.52 19.64
N CYS A 531 -13.87 -1.76 20.84
CA CYS A 531 -14.65 -2.95 21.21
C CYS A 531 -16.17 -2.77 21.13
N THR A 532 -16.69 -1.58 20.77
CA THR A 532 -18.14 -1.31 20.70
C THR A 532 -18.69 -1.48 19.28
N ASP A 533 -20.02 -1.39 19.15
CA ASP A 533 -20.69 -1.38 17.85
C ASP A 533 -20.49 -0.10 17.04
N ILE A 534 -19.80 0.92 17.57
CA ILE A 534 -19.53 2.19 16.87
C ILE A 534 -18.81 1.98 15.54
N LYS A 535 -17.94 0.97 15.44
CA LYS A 535 -17.27 0.58 14.19
C LYS A 535 -18.21 0.20 13.04
N ASN A 536 -19.44 -0.21 13.36
CA ASN A 536 -20.48 -0.61 12.41
C ASN A 536 -21.41 0.56 12.02
N ILE A 537 -21.32 1.71 12.71
CA ILE A 537 -22.14 2.89 12.44
C ILE A 537 -21.62 3.61 11.19
N PRO A 538 -22.50 4.07 10.28
CA PRO A 538 -22.10 4.88 9.13
C PRO A 538 -21.56 6.24 9.61
N LEU A 539 -20.24 6.39 9.57
CA LEU A 539 -19.50 7.55 10.09
C LEU A 539 -18.70 8.28 9.02
N ILE A 540 -18.18 7.55 8.02
CA ILE A 540 -17.25 8.10 7.03
C ILE A 540 -18.01 8.50 5.77
N LYS A 541 -17.99 9.80 5.46
CA LYS A 541 -18.53 10.38 4.23
C LYS A 541 -17.76 9.93 2.98
N TYR A 542 -18.47 9.54 1.93
CA TYR A 542 -17.93 9.27 0.60
C TYR A 542 -18.90 9.75 -0.49
N VAL A 543 -18.43 9.92 -1.72
CA VAL A 543 -19.26 10.24 -2.90
C VAL A 543 -19.64 8.96 -3.64
N ASP A 544 -20.93 8.73 -3.83
CA ASP A 544 -21.47 7.54 -4.50
C ASP A 544 -21.50 7.65 -6.04
N LEU A 545 -22.01 6.60 -6.70
CA LEU A 545 -22.16 6.51 -8.16
C LEU A 545 -23.05 7.62 -8.76
N ASP A 546 -24.04 8.10 -8.00
CA ASP A 546 -24.91 9.22 -8.42
C ASP A 546 -24.23 10.58 -8.20
N GLY A 547 -23.10 10.61 -7.49
CA GLY A 547 -22.42 11.85 -7.07
C GLY A 547 -23.00 12.46 -5.80
N LYS A 548 -23.78 11.71 -5.03
CA LYS A 548 -24.35 12.15 -3.75
C LYS A 548 -23.39 11.76 -2.62
N VAL A 549 -23.45 12.51 -1.52
CA VAL A 549 -22.71 12.16 -0.31
C VAL A 549 -23.47 11.04 0.41
N ALA A 550 -22.81 9.90 0.54
CA ALA A 550 -23.25 8.72 1.27
C ALA A 550 -22.31 8.46 2.45
N LEU A 551 -22.69 7.52 3.33
CA LEU A 551 -21.94 7.18 4.54
C LEU A 551 -21.60 5.69 4.58
N CYS A 552 -20.40 5.36 5.05
CA CYS A 552 -19.96 3.99 5.32
C CYS A 552 -19.43 3.85 6.75
N GLY A 553 -19.42 2.61 7.27
CA GLY A 553 -18.85 2.30 8.57
C GLY A 553 -17.34 2.12 8.51
N ILE A 554 -16.67 2.21 9.66
CA ILE A 554 -15.22 1.95 9.77
C ILE A 554 -14.93 0.49 9.44
N ASN A 555 -15.81 -0.41 9.88
CA ASN A 555 -15.79 -1.85 9.56
C ASN A 555 -16.90 -2.18 8.54
N ASP A 556 -16.86 -1.55 7.36
CA ASP A 556 -17.85 -1.80 6.30
C ASP A 556 -17.67 -3.19 5.66
N ASN A 557 -18.60 -4.10 5.96
CA ASN A 557 -18.64 -5.46 5.41
C ASN A 557 -18.70 -5.51 3.87
N ASN A 558 -19.05 -4.41 3.20
CA ASN A 558 -19.12 -4.33 1.74
C ASN A 558 -17.76 -4.11 1.05
N GLN A 559 -16.65 -4.11 1.80
CA GLN A 559 -15.29 -3.88 1.28
C GLN A 559 -15.15 -2.57 0.48
N ARG A 560 -15.91 -1.53 0.85
CA ARG A 560 -15.74 -0.20 0.28
C ARG A 560 -14.44 0.40 0.80
N ILE A 561 -13.63 0.92 -0.11
CA ILE A 561 -12.39 1.60 0.23
C ILE A 561 -12.62 3.08 -0.07
N VAL A 562 -12.54 3.92 0.96
CA VAL A 562 -12.61 5.37 0.78
C VAL A 562 -11.20 5.88 0.48
N CYS A 563 -11.09 6.74 -0.53
CA CYS A 563 -9.86 7.33 -0.99
C CYS A 563 -9.82 8.80 -0.56
N PHE A 564 -8.62 9.23 -0.18
CA PHE A 564 -8.25 10.61 0.12
C PHE A 564 -7.15 11.00 -0.85
N SER A 565 -7.33 12.08 -1.60
CA SER A 565 -6.38 12.51 -2.62
C SER A 565 -6.31 14.02 -2.75
N ARG A 566 -5.10 14.53 -2.99
CA ARG A 566 -4.87 15.95 -3.32
C ARG A 566 -5.69 16.41 -4.52
N HIS A 567 -6.12 15.48 -5.37
CA HIS A 567 -6.90 15.69 -6.58
C HIS A 567 -8.32 15.11 -6.48
N ASP A 568 -8.92 15.04 -5.27
CA ASP A 568 -10.23 14.38 -5.04
C ASP A 568 -11.32 14.80 -6.03
N SER A 569 -11.50 16.10 -6.34
CA SER A 569 -12.50 16.53 -7.33
C SER A 569 -12.25 15.94 -8.73
N TRP A 570 -11.00 15.79 -9.14
CA TRP A 570 -10.62 15.18 -10.41
C TRP A 570 -10.96 13.68 -10.39
N LEU A 571 -10.53 12.98 -9.34
CA LEU A 571 -10.71 11.55 -9.23
C LEU A 571 -12.19 11.16 -9.00
N ILE A 572 -13.00 11.98 -8.31
CA ILE A 572 -14.46 11.79 -8.20
C ILE A 572 -15.11 11.75 -9.59
N ASP A 573 -14.83 12.75 -10.44
CA ASP A 573 -15.47 12.87 -11.75
C ASP A 573 -15.05 11.72 -12.68
N TRP A 574 -13.76 11.36 -12.70
CA TRP A 574 -13.26 10.22 -13.47
C TRP A 574 -13.73 8.87 -12.92
N ASN A 575 -13.79 8.69 -11.59
CA ASN A 575 -14.29 7.45 -10.99
C ASN A 575 -15.78 7.22 -11.30
N ARG A 576 -16.56 8.29 -11.53
CA ARG A 576 -17.92 8.17 -12.05
C ARG A 576 -17.96 7.63 -13.49
N GLU A 577 -17.08 8.10 -14.38
CA GLU A 577 -16.95 7.55 -15.75
C GLU A 577 -16.56 6.07 -15.74
N PHE A 578 -15.66 5.68 -14.84
CA PHE A 578 -15.27 4.28 -14.64
C PHE A 578 -16.29 3.47 -13.82
N ARG A 579 -17.32 4.09 -13.23
CA ARG A 579 -18.37 3.48 -12.40
C ARG A 579 -17.89 2.85 -11.08
N CYS A 580 -17.06 3.57 -10.31
CA CYS A 580 -16.55 3.15 -9.00
C CYS A 580 -15.92 1.75 -9.01
N VAL A 581 -15.10 1.51 -10.05
CA VAL A 581 -14.37 0.26 -10.24
C VAL A 581 -13.41 0.00 -9.08
N ALA A 582 -13.16 -1.28 -8.79
CA ALA A 582 -12.43 -1.77 -7.61
C ALA A 582 -13.05 -1.38 -6.24
N ASN A 583 -14.33 -0.99 -6.18
CA ASN A 583 -14.99 -0.49 -4.95
C ASN A 583 -14.27 0.71 -4.29
N LEU A 584 -13.52 1.47 -5.09
CA LEU A 584 -12.93 2.73 -4.68
C LEU A 584 -14.00 3.84 -4.71
N PHE A 585 -14.14 4.56 -3.61
CA PHE A 585 -14.99 5.74 -3.47
C PHE A 585 -14.14 6.89 -2.95
N PHE A 586 -14.46 8.14 -3.27
CA PHE A 586 -13.66 9.28 -2.82
C PHE A 586 -14.39 10.10 -1.76
N MET A 587 -13.65 10.69 -0.82
CA MET A 587 -14.22 11.55 0.21
C MET A 587 -14.76 12.86 -0.44
N PRO A 588 -15.88 13.46 0.05
CA PRO A 588 -16.41 14.68 -0.55
C PRO A 588 -15.39 15.83 -0.49
N GLY A 589 -15.30 16.62 -1.56
CA GLY A 589 -14.32 17.70 -1.66
C GLY A 589 -14.38 18.72 -0.51
N SER A 590 -15.57 19.00 0.04
CA SER A 590 -15.75 19.82 1.24
C SER A 590 -15.05 19.22 2.47
N THR A 591 -15.27 17.92 2.72
CA THR A 591 -14.66 17.17 3.81
C THR A 591 -13.15 17.05 3.63
N HIS A 592 -12.67 16.79 2.41
CA HIS A 592 -11.23 16.75 2.10
C HIS A 592 -10.55 18.09 2.42
N ILE A 593 -11.11 19.22 1.96
CA ILE A 593 -10.58 20.57 2.24
C ILE A 593 -10.56 20.85 3.76
N ALA A 594 -11.62 20.46 4.48
CA ALA A 594 -11.69 20.61 5.93
C ALA A 594 -10.61 19.77 6.65
N ILE A 595 -10.39 18.51 6.24
CA ILE A 595 -9.33 17.65 6.79
C ILE A 595 -7.94 18.22 6.49
N GLN A 596 -7.69 18.70 5.26
CA GLN A 596 -6.40 19.32 4.92
C GLN A 596 -6.11 20.57 5.76
N SER A 597 -7.16 21.33 6.09
CA SER A 597 -7.10 22.53 6.94
C SER A 597 -7.04 22.22 8.45
N CYS A 598 -7.30 20.97 8.85
CA CYS A 598 -7.32 20.55 10.24
C CYS A 598 -5.90 20.42 10.83
N SER A 599 -5.66 21.10 11.96
CA SER A 599 -4.37 21.03 12.68
C SER A 599 -4.01 19.63 13.19
N LYS A 600 -4.99 18.74 13.37
CA LYS A 600 -4.82 17.35 13.82
C LYS A 600 -4.96 16.31 12.70
N LYS A 601 -4.84 16.69 11.42
CA LYS A 601 -5.11 15.81 10.25
C LYS A 601 -4.40 14.46 10.29
N GLU A 602 -3.13 14.41 10.73
CA GLU A 602 -2.33 13.17 10.77
C GLU A 602 -2.95 12.14 11.71
N LYS A 603 -3.51 12.58 12.84
CA LYS A 603 -4.19 11.70 13.80
C LYS A 603 -5.50 11.16 13.24
N LEU A 604 -6.25 11.98 12.50
CA LEU A 604 -7.48 11.55 11.82
C LEU A 604 -7.17 10.50 10.75
N LEU A 605 -6.17 10.75 9.91
CA LEU A 605 -5.79 9.84 8.82
C LEU A 605 -5.20 8.52 9.36
N ASP A 606 -4.35 8.55 10.40
CA ASP A 606 -3.85 7.32 11.03
C ASP A 606 -4.96 6.49 11.71
N TRP A 607 -5.95 7.15 12.31
CA TRP A 607 -7.12 6.46 12.87
C TRP A 607 -7.97 5.82 11.77
N MET A 608 -8.19 6.52 10.65
CA MET A 608 -9.03 6.03 9.55
C MET A 608 -8.31 5.09 8.56
N LYS A 609 -6.99 4.87 8.66
CA LYS A 609 -6.16 4.17 7.66
C LYS A 609 -6.64 2.79 7.17
N HIS A 610 -7.50 2.13 7.93
CA HIS A 610 -8.09 0.83 7.58
C HIS A 610 -9.32 0.94 6.68
N THR A 611 -9.94 2.11 6.61
CA THR A 611 -11.15 2.43 5.82
C THR A 611 -10.86 3.51 4.77
N VAL A 612 -9.95 4.43 5.08
CA VAL A 612 -9.52 5.56 4.24
C VAL A 612 -8.05 5.39 3.86
N ILE A 613 -7.75 5.29 2.57
CA ILE A 613 -6.38 5.24 2.04
C ILE A 613 -6.03 6.53 1.30
N ASN A 614 -4.76 6.95 1.35
CA ASN A 614 -4.26 8.02 0.48
C ASN A 614 -3.96 7.43 -0.90
N VAL A 615 -4.43 8.08 -1.97
CA VAL A 615 -4.24 7.60 -3.36
C VAL A 615 -3.84 8.76 -4.27
N GLU A 616 -2.69 8.67 -4.91
CA GLU A 616 -2.27 9.60 -5.96
C GLU A 616 -2.82 9.18 -7.34
N VAL A 617 -2.82 10.11 -8.30
CA VAL A 617 -3.46 9.91 -9.62
C VAL A 617 -2.84 8.74 -10.40
N SER A 618 -1.53 8.50 -10.25
CA SER A 618 -0.82 7.37 -10.86
C SER A 618 -1.15 6.02 -10.20
N GLU A 619 -1.32 5.99 -8.89
CA GLU A 619 -1.74 4.77 -8.15
C GLU A 619 -3.17 4.38 -8.53
N TYR A 620 -4.08 5.37 -8.60
CA TYR A 620 -5.44 5.16 -9.08
C TYR A 620 -5.47 4.65 -10.53
N ALA A 621 -4.60 5.17 -11.40
CA ALA A 621 -4.48 4.71 -12.79
C ALA A 621 -4.09 3.23 -12.88
N ASP A 622 -3.12 2.78 -12.08
CA ASP A 622 -2.72 1.37 -12.01
C ASP A 622 -3.86 0.47 -11.47
N VAL A 623 -4.65 0.91 -10.48
CA VAL A 623 -5.79 0.10 -9.98
C VAL A 623 -6.92 0.00 -11.02
N ILE A 624 -7.22 1.08 -11.75
CA ILE A 624 -8.22 1.04 -12.82
C ILE A 624 -7.77 0.13 -13.96
N TYR A 625 -6.48 0.14 -14.33
CA TYR A 625 -5.90 -0.69 -15.39
C TYR A 625 -6.25 -2.18 -15.23
N ASP A 626 -6.04 -2.75 -14.04
CA ASP A 626 -6.29 -4.17 -13.73
C ASP A 626 -7.78 -4.58 -13.89
N GLN A 627 -8.69 -3.59 -13.90
CA GLN A 627 -10.14 -3.80 -13.88
C GLN A 627 -10.85 -3.39 -15.17
N LEU A 628 -10.12 -2.89 -16.19
CA LEU A 628 -10.71 -2.49 -17.47
C LEU A 628 -11.40 -3.66 -18.20
N ASN A 629 -11.03 -4.92 -17.89
CA ASN A 629 -11.70 -6.15 -18.34
C ASN A 629 -11.99 -6.22 -19.85
N GLY A 630 -11.15 -5.59 -20.66
CA GLY A 630 -11.30 -5.49 -22.11
C GLY A 630 -12.49 -4.67 -22.61
N ASN A 631 -13.16 -3.89 -21.75
CA ASN A 631 -14.31 -3.09 -22.13
C ASN A 631 -13.88 -1.91 -23.01
N ARG A 632 -14.20 -2.00 -24.31
CA ARG A 632 -13.94 -0.98 -25.35
C ARG A 632 -14.18 0.46 -24.88
N LYS A 633 -15.31 0.77 -24.22
CA LYS A 633 -15.62 2.14 -23.78
C LYS A 633 -14.70 2.58 -22.64
N LEU A 634 -14.45 1.73 -21.65
CA LEU A 634 -13.61 2.07 -20.51
C LEU A 634 -12.13 2.20 -20.91
N VAL A 635 -11.64 1.39 -21.85
CA VAL A 635 -10.28 1.48 -22.36
C VAL A 635 -10.04 2.80 -23.13
N VAL A 636 -11.01 3.24 -23.94
CA VAL A 636 -10.94 4.56 -24.60
C VAL A 636 -11.02 5.69 -23.56
N ALA A 637 -11.93 5.59 -22.58
CA ALA A 637 -12.01 6.56 -21.47
C ALA A 637 -10.71 6.65 -20.66
N TYR A 638 -10.01 5.52 -20.47
CA TYR A 638 -8.71 5.47 -19.79
C TYR A 638 -7.59 6.18 -20.56
N ALA A 639 -7.57 6.04 -21.90
CA ALA A 639 -6.64 6.84 -22.73
C ALA A 639 -6.92 8.35 -22.62
N HIS A 640 -8.20 8.75 -22.57
CA HIS A 640 -8.57 10.15 -22.30
C HIS A 640 -8.21 10.60 -20.88
N PHE A 641 -8.35 9.74 -19.87
CA PHE A 641 -7.95 10.01 -18.49
C PHE A 641 -6.44 10.28 -18.36
N LEU A 642 -5.60 9.45 -18.99
CA LEU A 642 -4.16 9.66 -19.00
C LEU A 642 -3.78 10.95 -19.75
N TYR A 643 -4.34 11.18 -20.95
CA TYR A 643 -4.14 12.43 -21.69
C TYR A 643 -4.50 13.66 -20.85
N HIS A 644 -5.69 13.66 -20.26
CA HIS A 644 -6.18 14.80 -19.51
C HIS A 644 -5.40 15.03 -18.21
N SER A 645 -5.03 13.96 -17.50
CA SER A 645 -4.23 14.05 -16.26
C SER A 645 -2.81 14.53 -16.55
N TYR A 646 -2.22 14.14 -17.69
CA TYR A 646 -0.96 14.70 -18.18
C TYR A 646 -1.12 16.19 -18.54
N SER A 647 -2.15 16.56 -19.30
CA SER A 647 -2.37 17.95 -19.74
C SER A 647 -2.64 18.94 -18.60
N ARG A 648 -2.97 18.44 -17.41
CA ARG A 648 -3.17 19.21 -16.17
C ARG A 648 -2.01 19.08 -15.18
N GLU A 649 -0.90 18.45 -15.58
CA GLU A 649 0.30 18.23 -14.76
C GLU A 649 0.06 17.36 -13.50
N TYR A 650 -1.02 16.57 -13.48
CA TYR A 650 -1.32 15.62 -12.40
C TYR A 650 -0.57 14.28 -12.53
N LEU A 651 0.00 14.01 -13.70
CA LEU A 651 0.93 12.91 -13.96
C LEU A 651 2.18 13.48 -14.62
N SER A 652 3.36 13.05 -14.17
CA SER A 652 4.61 13.37 -14.85
C SER A 652 4.77 12.56 -16.15
N GLU A 653 5.59 13.06 -17.09
CA GLU A 653 5.91 12.37 -18.35
C GLU A 653 6.34 10.90 -18.13
N ARG A 654 7.14 10.63 -17.09
CA ARG A 654 7.59 9.27 -16.73
C ARG A 654 6.46 8.36 -16.24
N GLU A 655 5.51 8.90 -15.47
CA GLU A 655 4.33 8.14 -15.01
C GLU A 655 3.39 7.86 -16.17
N VAL A 656 3.17 8.84 -17.04
CA VAL A 656 2.39 8.70 -18.28
C VAL A 656 3.01 7.63 -19.17
N ASP A 657 4.31 7.69 -19.48
CA ASP A 657 4.98 6.68 -20.30
C ASP A 657 4.87 5.28 -19.68
N SER A 658 5.03 5.17 -18.36
CA SER A 658 4.87 3.91 -17.62
C SER A 658 3.45 3.35 -17.74
N LEU A 659 2.43 4.15 -17.45
CA LEU A 659 1.00 3.76 -17.53
C LEU A 659 0.58 3.47 -18.98
N CYS A 660 0.98 4.33 -19.91
CA CYS A 660 0.78 4.13 -21.35
C CYS A 660 1.45 2.86 -21.84
N SER A 661 2.61 2.46 -21.32
CA SER A 661 3.31 1.21 -21.72
C SER A 661 2.49 -0.04 -21.39
N LYS A 662 1.81 -0.06 -20.25
CA LYS A 662 0.93 -1.16 -19.81
C LYS A 662 -0.44 -1.12 -20.49
N MET A 663 -0.97 0.09 -20.72
CA MET A 663 -2.36 0.38 -21.14
C MET A 663 -2.86 -0.56 -22.26
N PRO A 664 -4.04 -1.19 -22.09
CA PRO A 664 -4.64 -1.96 -23.16
C PRO A 664 -5.08 -1.04 -24.30
N LEU A 665 -5.03 -1.51 -25.54
CA LEU A 665 -5.43 -0.74 -26.72
C LEU A 665 -6.61 -1.41 -27.40
N VAL A 666 -7.61 -0.63 -27.80
CA VAL A 666 -8.73 -1.11 -28.62
C VAL A 666 -8.30 -1.16 -30.08
N ASP A 667 -8.40 -2.32 -30.71
CA ASP A 667 -8.13 -2.46 -32.14
C ASP A 667 -9.32 -2.02 -33.02
N ASN A 668 -9.12 -1.93 -34.33
CA ASN A 668 -10.19 -1.56 -35.27
C ASN A 668 -11.36 -2.56 -35.36
N TYR A 669 -11.18 -3.77 -34.81
CA TYR A 669 -12.25 -4.77 -34.66
C TYR A 669 -12.98 -4.64 -33.31
N GLY A 670 -12.52 -3.75 -32.43
CA GLY A 670 -13.09 -3.49 -31.11
C GLY A 670 -12.56 -4.39 -29.99
N HIS A 671 -11.55 -5.23 -30.25
CA HIS A 671 -10.93 -6.07 -29.22
C HIS A 671 -9.90 -5.29 -28.42
N SER A 672 -9.80 -5.60 -27.14
CA SER A 672 -8.82 -5.01 -26.24
C SER A 672 -7.56 -5.87 -26.18
N ASN A 673 -6.43 -5.27 -26.57
CA ASN A 673 -5.15 -5.95 -26.72
C ASN A 673 -4.11 -5.38 -25.75
N THR A 674 -3.48 -6.24 -24.95
CA THR A 674 -2.40 -5.89 -24.01
C THR A 674 -1.00 -6.24 -24.52
N ARG A 675 -0.89 -7.24 -25.40
CA ARG A 675 0.38 -7.63 -26.03
C ARG A 675 0.58 -6.85 -27.32
N ARG A 676 1.62 -6.01 -27.36
CA ARG A 676 1.88 -5.07 -28.46
C ARG A 676 3.37 -4.95 -28.76
N ASN A 677 3.76 -5.21 -30.01
CA ASN A 677 5.13 -5.04 -30.50
C ASN A 677 5.30 -3.65 -31.14
N LYS A 678 4.36 -3.29 -32.02
CA LYS A 678 4.22 -1.97 -32.62
C LYS A 678 2.75 -1.62 -32.78
N ILE A 679 2.47 -0.32 -32.89
CA ILE A 679 1.12 0.21 -32.89
C ILE A 679 0.97 1.09 -34.14
N LEU A 680 0.02 0.72 -34.98
CA LEU A 680 -0.39 1.44 -36.17
C LEU A 680 -1.48 2.46 -35.78
N VAL A 681 -1.39 3.66 -36.35
CA VAL A 681 -2.50 4.63 -36.31
C VAL A 681 -3.73 4.05 -37.04
N PRO A 682 -4.97 4.49 -36.72
CA PRO A 682 -6.18 3.94 -37.34
C PRO A 682 -6.15 4.08 -38.87
N ALA A 683 -6.73 3.13 -39.60
CA ALA A 683 -6.64 3.07 -41.06
C ALA A 683 -7.09 4.36 -41.78
N ASN A 684 -8.12 5.02 -41.27
CA ASN A 684 -8.75 6.21 -41.85
C ASN A 684 -7.76 7.39 -41.94
N GLY A 685 -7.34 7.74 -43.16
CA GLY A 685 -6.34 8.78 -43.43
C GLY A 685 -4.89 8.39 -43.16
N SER A 686 -4.59 7.09 -42.97
CA SER A 686 -3.24 6.58 -42.78
C SER A 686 -2.61 6.03 -44.05
N LYS A 687 -1.31 6.23 -44.19
CA LYS A 687 -0.53 5.79 -45.36
C LYS A 687 -0.36 4.27 -45.40
N TRP A 688 -0.26 3.61 -44.24
CA TRP A 688 -0.10 2.16 -44.20
C TRP A 688 -1.35 1.44 -44.72
N ALA A 689 -2.55 1.99 -44.48
CA ALA A 689 -3.79 1.45 -45.03
C ALA A 689 -3.86 1.66 -46.55
N GLU A 690 -3.44 2.82 -47.07
CA GLU A 690 -3.35 3.07 -48.53
C GLU A 690 -2.47 2.04 -49.27
N LEU A 691 -1.44 1.48 -48.60
CA LEU A 691 -0.51 0.52 -49.19
C LEU A 691 -0.95 -0.95 -49.03
N ILE A 692 -1.71 -1.29 -47.98
CA ILE A 692 -1.90 -2.68 -47.52
C ILE A 692 -3.38 -3.09 -47.39
N ASP A 693 -4.33 -2.15 -47.52
CA ASP A 693 -5.79 -2.25 -47.34
C ASP A 693 -6.26 -2.68 -45.93
N SER A 694 -5.63 -3.67 -45.30
CA SER A 694 -5.96 -4.18 -43.97
C SER A 694 -4.72 -4.73 -43.28
N ASN A 695 -4.61 -4.58 -41.94
CA ASN A 695 -3.42 -4.96 -41.19
C ASN A 695 -3.15 -6.48 -41.24
N PRO A 696 -2.10 -6.96 -41.94
CA PRO A 696 -1.82 -8.39 -42.08
C PRO A 696 -0.88 -8.92 -40.98
N TRP A 697 -0.55 -8.09 -39.99
CA TRP A 697 0.50 -8.32 -38.99
C TRP A 697 -0.04 -8.44 -37.56
N THR A 698 -1.36 -8.63 -37.41
CA THR A 698 -2.02 -8.87 -36.12
C THR A 698 -1.35 -10.02 -35.35
N HIS A 699 -1.02 -11.12 -36.04
CA HIS A 699 -0.29 -12.27 -35.47
C HIS A 699 1.19 -11.98 -35.11
N GLU A 700 1.78 -10.95 -35.70
CA GLU A 700 3.15 -10.48 -35.39
C GLU A 700 3.15 -9.41 -34.27
N GLY A 701 2.00 -9.18 -33.63
CA GLY A 701 1.84 -8.22 -32.52
C GLY A 701 1.71 -6.76 -32.94
N TYR A 702 1.31 -6.48 -34.19
CA TYR A 702 1.07 -5.14 -34.69
C TYR A 702 -0.42 -4.80 -34.52
N ILE A 703 -0.72 -3.86 -33.62
CA ILE A 703 -2.09 -3.44 -33.32
C ILE A 703 -2.44 -2.22 -34.17
N GLU A 704 -3.52 -2.31 -34.95
CA GLU A 704 -4.17 -1.16 -35.55
C GLU A 704 -5.14 -0.54 -34.53
N LEU A 705 -4.89 0.70 -34.09
CA LEU A 705 -5.80 1.43 -33.22
C LEU A 705 -7.18 1.60 -33.90
N GLY A 706 -8.26 1.39 -33.15
CA GLY A 706 -9.61 1.58 -33.68
C GLY A 706 -10.00 3.05 -33.92
N GLU A 707 -10.99 3.27 -34.79
CA GLU A 707 -11.49 4.62 -35.11
C GLU A 707 -11.98 5.43 -33.91
N ASP A 708 -12.29 4.81 -32.77
CA ASP A 708 -12.75 5.51 -31.57
C ASP A 708 -11.74 6.58 -31.11
N TYR A 709 -10.44 6.33 -31.29
CA TYR A 709 -9.39 7.29 -30.92
C TYR A 709 -9.32 8.51 -31.87
N LEU A 710 -9.98 8.49 -33.02
CA LEU A 710 -10.13 9.64 -33.92
C LEU A 710 -11.37 10.51 -33.60
N ARG A 711 -12.30 9.99 -32.79
CA ARG A 711 -13.56 10.68 -32.49
C ARG A 711 -13.36 11.66 -31.34
N PRO A 712 -14.01 12.85 -31.34
CA PRO A 712 -14.02 13.73 -30.18
C PRO A 712 -14.61 13.01 -28.96
N GLY A 713 -13.88 13.00 -27.86
CA GLY A 713 -14.31 12.41 -26.58
C GLY A 713 -14.78 13.46 -25.60
N SER A 714 -15.82 13.15 -24.84
CA SER A 714 -16.29 13.94 -23.69
C SER A 714 -16.46 12.99 -22.49
N PHE A 715 -15.64 13.18 -21.46
CA PHE A 715 -15.55 12.32 -20.28
C PHE A 715 -15.22 13.19 -19.06
N ALA A 716 -15.87 12.97 -17.91
CA ALA A 716 -15.62 13.72 -16.67
C ALA A 716 -15.72 15.26 -16.86
N GLY A 717 -16.66 15.70 -17.72
CA GLY A 717 -16.83 17.10 -18.11
C GLY A 717 -15.70 17.69 -18.95
N GLN A 718 -14.66 16.93 -19.30
CA GLN A 718 -13.55 17.35 -20.14
C GLN A 718 -13.80 16.94 -21.60
N THR A 719 -13.34 17.76 -22.55
CA THR A 719 -13.45 17.47 -23.98
C THR A 719 -12.07 17.40 -24.64
N THR A 720 -11.90 16.44 -25.56
CA THR A 720 -10.67 16.25 -26.33
C THR A 720 -11.01 15.98 -27.79
N THR A 721 -10.32 16.64 -28.72
CA THR A 721 -10.42 16.32 -30.15
C THR A 721 -9.60 15.06 -30.48
N GLY A 722 -10.03 14.28 -31.47
CA GLY A 722 -9.25 13.11 -31.91
C GLY A 722 -7.83 13.45 -32.36
N VAL A 723 -7.59 14.67 -32.89
CA VAL A 723 -6.25 15.15 -33.26
C VAL A 723 -5.34 15.26 -32.02
N GLN A 724 -5.83 15.83 -30.92
CA GLN A 724 -5.08 15.95 -29.67
C GLN A 724 -4.77 14.59 -29.05
N LEU A 725 -5.78 13.70 -29.00
CA LEU A 725 -5.57 12.34 -28.47
C LEU A 725 -4.59 11.54 -29.33
N MET A 726 -4.69 11.62 -30.66
CA MET A 726 -3.74 10.96 -31.56
C MET A 726 -2.33 11.53 -31.44
N GLN A 727 -2.14 12.83 -31.18
CA GLN A 727 -0.83 13.39 -30.91
C GLN A 727 -0.23 12.82 -29.60
N PHE A 728 -1.05 12.70 -28.55
CA PHE A 728 -0.65 12.05 -27.30
C PHE A 728 -0.28 10.57 -27.49
N LEU A 729 -1.08 9.81 -28.25
CA LEU A 729 -0.79 8.41 -28.57
C LEU A 729 0.45 8.23 -29.46
N ARG A 730 0.75 9.19 -30.35
CA ARG A 730 2.01 9.23 -31.11
C ARG A 730 3.21 9.40 -30.18
N SER A 731 3.14 10.30 -29.19
CA SER A 731 4.23 10.55 -28.24
C SER A 731 4.44 9.42 -27.24
N HIS A 732 3.42 9.08 -26.43
CA HIS A 732 3.57 8.21 -25.24
C HIS A 732 3.25 6.73 -25.50
N VAL A 733 2.49 6.44 -26.57
CA VAL A 733 2.11 5.06 -26.96
C VAL A 733 2.87 4.62 -28.22
N GLN A 734 3.66 5.50 -28.84
CA GLN A 734 4.44 5.25 -30.07
C GLN A 734 3.58 4.81 -31.28
N ALA A 735 2.30 5.20 -31.31
CA ALA A 735 1.41 4.94 -32.43
C ALA A 735 1.95 5.61 -33.71
N SER A 736 2.26 4.82 -34.73
CA SER A 736 3.04 5.25 -35.89
C SER A 736 2.36 4.93 -37.21
N ASP A 737 2.77 5.59 -38.27
CA ASP A 737 2.36 5.32 -39.66
C ASP A 737 3.62 5.02 -40.49
N ILE A 738 3.49 4.55 -41.74
CA ILE A 738 4.64 4.47 -42.64
C ILE A 738 5.00 5.88 -43.15
N PRO A 739 6.30 6.23 -43.26
CA PRO A 739 7.49 5.36 -43.18
C PRO A 739 8.12 5.24 -41.78
N ASP A 740 7.51 5.78 -40.72
CA ASP A 740 8.10 5.89 -39.38
C ASP A 740 7.99 4.60 -38.53
N ILE A 741 7.05 3.71 -38.84
CA ILE A 741 6.95 2.39 -38.20
C ILE A 741 7.99 1.39 -38.76
N THR A 742 8.58 0.54 -37.93
CA THR A 742 9.43 -0.58 -38.40
C THR A 742 8.58 -1.75 -38.90
N PRO A 743 8.87 -2.39 -40.05
CA PRO A 743 8.13 -3.56 -40.52
C PRO A 743 8.40 -4.81 -39.64
N PRO A 744 7.43 -5.75 -39.53
CA PRO A 744 7.67 -7.06 -38.95
C PRO A 744 8.42 -7.99 -39.91
N ASN A 745 8.85 -9.15 -39.41
CA ASN A 745 9.44 -10.20 -40.26
C ASN A 745 8.36 -11.04 -40.97
N ALA A 746 7.45 -10.38 -41.67
CA ALA A 746 6.33 -10.97 -42.40
C ALA A 746 6.16 -10.36 -43.80
N GLY A 747 5.38 -11.02 -44.65
CA GLY A 747 5.07 -10.50 -45.99
C GLY A 747 3.97 -9.43 -45.99
N ILE A 748 3.79 -8.78 -47.13
CA ILE A 748 2.64 -7.91 -47.44
C ILE A 748 1.88 -8.56 -48.61
N PRO A 749 0.63 -9.03 -48.42
CA PRO A 749 -0.14 -9.66 -49.49
C PRO A 749 -0.32 -8.78 -50.74
N ALA A 750 -0.50 -7.47 -50.57
CA ALA A 750 -0.66 -6.49 -51.65
C ALA A 750 0.53 -6.44 -52.64
N LEU A 751 1.73 -6.88 -52.24
CA LEU A 751 2.90 -6.95 -53.13
C LEU A 751 2.87 -8.11 -54.12
N SER A 752 1.91 -9.04 -53.98
CA SER A 752 1.63 -10.03 -55.01
C SER A 752 0.88 -9.46 -56.23
N SER A 753 0.33 -8.23 -56.10
CA SER A 753 -0.44 -7.52 -57.12
C SER A 753 0.23 -6.22 -57.58
N PRO A 754 -0.14 -5.68 -58.76
CA PRO A 754 0.31 -4.37 -59.25
C PRO A 754 0.08 -3.23 -58.25
N LEU A 755 1.15 -2.50 -57.87
CA LEU A 755 1.01 -1.29 -57.06
C LEU A 755 0.76 -0.05 -57.93
N THR A 756 0.03 0.91 -57.37
CA THR A 756 -0.09 2.26 -57.94
C THR A 756 1.27 2.98 -57.89
N LYS A 757 1.41 4.05 -58.70
CA LYS A 757 2.61 4.90 -58.68
C LYS A 757 2.90 5.46 -57.28
N GLN A 758 1.86 5.93 -56.57
CA GLN A 758 1.99 6.50 -55.23
C GLN A 758 2.40 5.44 -54.21
N ASN A 759 1.76 4.27 -54.20
CA ASN A 759 2.06 3.19 -53.26
C ASN A 759 3.48 2.62 -53.46
N ALA A 760 3.95 2.55 -54.71
CA ALA A 760 5.31 2.17 -55.02
C ALA A 760 6.34 3.16 -54.44
N PHE A 761 6.12 4.47 -54.58
CA PHE A 761 6.99 5.48 -53.95
C PHE A 761 6.92 5.43 -52.43
N LEU A 762 5.73 5.25 -51.85
CA LEU A 762 5.53 5.13 -50.41
C LEU A 762 6.27 3.92 -49.80
N LEU A 763 6.29 2.79 -50.49
CA LEU A 763 7.10 1.62 -50.13
C LEU A 763 8.61 1.91 -50.23
N LEU A 764 9.04 2.63 -51.27
CA LEU A 764 10.45 2.99 -51.45
C LEU A 764 10.92 4.03 -50.41
N ASP A 765 10.09 5.02 -50.05
CA ASP A 765 10.37 5.97 -48.96
C ASP A 765 10.43 5.27 -47.60
N TRP A 766 9.65 4.20 -47.41
CA TRP A 766 9.76 3.37 -46.22
C TRP A 766 11.11 2.64 -46.12
N ILE A 767 11.54 2.01 -47.22
CA ILE A 767 12.87 1.37 -47.33
C ILE A 767 13.99 2.40 -47.12
N ARG A 768 13.86 3.58 -47.74
CA ARG A 768 14.78 4.72 -47.57
C ARG A 768 14.89 5.14 -46.11
N ARG A 769 13.77 5.29 -45.40
CA ARG A 769 13.77 5.70 -44.00
C ARG A 769 14.41 4.66 -43.08
N LEU A 770 14.11 3.38 -43.28
CA LEU A 770 14.77 2.28 -42.54
C LEU A 770 16.29 2.33 -42.72
N LYS A 771 16.77 2.57 -43.95
CA LYS A 771 18.20 2.76 -44.23
C LYS A 771 18.80 3.99 -43.58
N ILE A 772 18.15 5.15 -43.65
CA ILE A 772 18.62 6.39 -43.01
C ILE A 772 18.77 6.22 -41.49
N LEU A 773 17.84 5.49 -40.87
CA LEU A 773 17.87 5.18 -39.44
C LEU A 773 18.81 4.02 -39.06
N GLY A 774 19.50 3.39 -40.03
CA GLY A 774 20.36 2.23 -39.78
C GLY A 774 19.63 0.95 -39.35
N ILE A 775 18.31 0.89 -39.54
CA ILE A 775 17.46 -0.22 -39.09
C ILE A 775 17.55 -1.37 -40.12
N GLY A 776 17.93 -2.56 -39.65
CA GLY A 776 17.98 -3.76 -40.48
C GLY A 776 16.60 -4.14 -41.03
N ILE A 777 16.50 -4.33 -42.35
CA ILE A 777 15.25 -4.72 -43.00
C ILE A 777 15.00 -6.22 -42.75
N PRO A 778 13.85 -6.64 -42.20
CA PRO A 778 13.56 -8.05 -41.92
C PRO A 778 13.56 -8.92 -43.18
N GLN A 779 14.08 -10.16 -43.09
CA GLN A 779 14.31 -11.00 -44.26
C GLN A 779 13.03 -11.40 -45.00
N ARG A 780 11.95 -11.79 -44.30
CA ARG A 780 10.69 -12.21 -44.95
C ARG A 780 9.97 -11.02 -45.61
N PHE A 781 10.06 -9.85 -44.99
CA PHE A 781 9.57 -8.60 -45.55
C PHE A 781 10.35 -8.23 -46.83
N LEU A 782 11.68 -8.26 -46.77
CA LEU A 782 12.54 -7.99 -47.92
C LEU A 782 12.36 -9.01 -49.06
N ASN A 783 12.21 -10.30 -48.75
CA ASN A 783 11.93 -11.33 -49.75
C ASN A 783 10.57 -11.10 -50.41
N CYS A 784 9.53 -10.78 -49.63
CA CYS A 784 8.21 -10.46 -50.16
C CYS A 784 8.24 -9.27 -51.14
N ILE A 785 9.03 -8.23 -50.83
CA ILE A 785 9.22 -7.10 -51.75
C ILE A 785 10.01 -7.51 -53.00
N LYS A 786 11.08 -8.33 -52.85
CA LYS A 786 11.93 -8.84 -53.94
C LYS A 786 11.17 -9.72 -54.94
N GLU A 787 10.32 -10.61 -54.43
CA GLU A 787 9.64 -11.67 -55.18
C GLU A 787 8.22 -11.26 -55.62
N GLY A 788 7.63 -10.24 -54.99
CA GLY A 788 6.29 -9.75 -55.29
C GLY A 788 6.19 -9.06 -56.66
N SER A 789 5.19 -9.41 -57.46
CA SER A 789 4.99 -8.90 -58.83
C SER A 789 4.29 -7.53 -58.87
N TRP A 790 4.81 -6.57 -58.11
CA TRP A 790 4.23 -5.23 -57.96
C TRP A 790 4.93 -4.13 -58.77
N LEU A 791 6.19 -4.35 -59.19
CA LEU A 791 6.99 -3.35 -59.89
C LEU A 791 6.62 -3.33 -61.37
N ARG A 792 6.22 -2.16 -61.88
CA ARG A 792 5.88 -2.00 -63.30
C ARG A 792 7.15 -1.95 -64.15
N VAL A 793 7.13 -2.72 -65.23
CA VAL A 793 8.24 -2.89 -66.15
C VAL A 793 7.79 -2.86 -67.60
N THR A 794 8.67 -2.46 -68.49
CA THR A 794 8.47 -2.47 -69.94
C THR A 794 9.26 -3.63 -70.54
N MET A 795 8.59 -4.47 -71.33
CA MET A 795 9.14 -5.60 -72.10
C MET A 795 8.72 -5.40 -73.56
N ASN A 796 9.68 -5.21 -74.47
CA ASN A 796 9.45 -5.02 -75.92
C ASN A 796 8.36 -3.97 -76.26
N GLY A 797 8.32 -2.86 -75.52
CA GLY A 797 7.32 -1.79 -75.71
C GLY A 797 5.96 -2.04 -75.05
N SER A 798 5.71 -3.23 -74.50
CA SER A 798 4.53 -3.54 -73.69
C SER A 798 4.81 -3.38 -72.20
N SER A 799 3.86 -2.83 -71.43
CA SER A 799 4.01 -2.71 -69.98
C SER A 799 3.44 -3.93 -69.26
N SER A 800 4.18 -4.46 -68.29
CA SER A 800 3.82 -5.59 -67.43
C SER A 800 4.20 -5.29 -65.98
N TYR A 801 3.92 -6.22 -65.06
CA TYR A 801 4.36 -6.15 -63.66
C TYR A 801 5.18 -7.39 -63.33
N ARG A 802 6.33 -7.21 -62.67
CA ARG A 802 7.30 -8.27 -62.40
C ARG A 802 7.93 -8.14 -61.01
N PRO A 803 8.52 -9.22 -60.47
CA PRO A 803 9.34 -9.15 -59.28
C PRO A 803 10.51 -8.19 -59.45
N PRO A 804 10.79 -7.29 -58.50
CA PRO A 804 12.02 -6.51 -58.46
C PRO A 804 13.29 -7.35 -58.67
N ALA A 805 13.37 -8.54 -58.04
CA ALA A 805 14.50 -9.48 -58.19
C ALA A 805 14.66 -10.10 -59.58
N GLN A 806 13.69 -9.90 -60.49
CA GLN A 806 13.77 -10.30 -61.90
C GLN A 806 13.87 -9.09 -62.84
N SER A 807 13.88 -7.88 -62.29
CA SER A 807 13.77 -6.61 -63.04
C SER A 807 15.10 -5.89 -63.14
N PHE A 808 15.30 -5.15 -64.23
CA PHE A 808 16.54 -4.46 -64.55
C PHE A 808 16.35 -2.95 -64.58
N TYR A 809 17.34 -2.22 -64.07
CA TYR A 809 17.42 -0.77 -64.21
C TYR A 809 18.27 -0.40 -65.44
N LEU A 810 17.71 0.41 -66.34
CA LEU A 810 18.41 0.83 -67.54
C LEU A 810 19.51 1.86 -67.21
N ASN A 811 20.77 1.49 -67.45
CA ASN A 811 21.92 2.39 -67.47
C ASN A 811 22.67 2.26 -68.79
N ASP A 812 23.51 3.25 -69.14
CA ASP A 812 24.18 3.35 -70.46
C ASP A 812 25.03 2.12 -70.81
N SER A 813 25.61 1.45 -69.81
CA SER A 813 26.41 0.25 -70.01
C SER A 813 25.54 -0.98 -70.26
N LEU A 814 24.42 -1.11 -69.55
CA LEU A 814 23.48 -2.23 -69.67
C LEU A 814 22.66 -2.13 -70.96
N GLY A 815 22.26 -0.92 -71.37
CA GLY A 815 21.38 -0.67 -72.52
C GLY A 815 21.87 -1.30 -73.83
N LYS A 816 23.18 -1.26 -74.09
CA LYS A 816 23.79 -1.87 -75.29
C LYS A 816 23.69 -3.40 -75.34
N ILE A 817 23.66 -4.05 -74.18
CA ILE A 817 23.52 -5.51 -74.06
C ILE A 817 22.05 -5.87 -74.10
N LEU A 818 21.20 -5.13 -73.39
CA LEU A 818 19.76 -5.34 -73.36
C LEU A 818 19.15 -5.29 -74.77
N GLN A 819 19.67 -4.43 -75.66
CA GLN A 819 19.27 -4.36 -77.07
C GLN A 819 19.59 -5.60 -77.91
N ASN A 820 20.64 -6.37 -77.56
CA ASN A 820 20.99 -7.62 -78.27
C ASN A 820 20.50 -8.87 -77.51
N GLY A 821 20.41 -8.80 -76.18
CA GLY A 821 19.92 -9.87 -75.31
C GLY A 821 18.40 -10.01 -75.34
N SER A 822 17.65 -8.95 -75.64
CA SER A 822 16.20 -8.99 -75.88
C SER A 822 15.82 -9.92 -77.04
N VAL A 823 16.71 -10.09 -78.01
CA VAL A 823 16.55 -11.02 -79.15
C VAL A 823 16.63 -12.48 -78.70
N LEU A 824 17.23 -12.75 -77.54
CA LEU A 824 17.35 -14.10 -76.94
C LEU A 824 16.23 -14.38 -75.93
N VAL A 825 15.92 -13.42 -75.05
CA VAL A 825 14.93 -13.54 -73.98
C VAL A 825 14.31 -12.18 -73.64
N ASP A 826 13.03 -12.14 -73.25
CA ASP A 826 12.39 -10.89 -72.83
C ASP A 826 12.99 -10.36 -71.52
N ILE A 827 13.50 -9.13 -71.53
CA ILE A 827 14.15 -8.50 -70.36
C ILE A 827 13.25 -7.39 -69.80
N PRO A 828 12.77 -7.49 -68.54
CA PRO A 828 11.91 -6.48 -67.94
C PRO A 828 12.72 -5.29 -67.41
N LEU A 829 12.48 -4.11 -67.97
CA LEU A 829 13.10 -2.85 -67.56
C LEU A 829 12.14 -2.01 -66.71
N VAL A 830 12.59 -1.37 -65.63
CA VAL A 830 11.74 -0.49 -64.81
C VAL A 830 11.04 0.57 -65.70
N ASP A 831 9.71 0.67 -65.60
CA ASP A 831 8.90 1.52 -66.49
C ASP A 831 9.02 3.02 -66.13
N LEU A 832 10.04 3.67 -66.68
CA LEU A 832 10.28 5.11 -66.53
C LEU A 832 9.12 5.97 -67.05
N SER A 833 8.30 5.48 -67.99
CA SER A 833 7.17 6.26 -68.52
C SER A 833 6.03 6.37 -67.50
N PHE A 834 5.83 5.33 -66.70
CA PHE A 834 4.86 5.31 -65.60
C PHE A 834 5.40 6.04 -64.35
N TYR A 835 6.59 5.67 -63.89
CA TYR A 835 7.13 6.21 -62.64
C TYR A 835 7.69 7.64 -62.79
N GLY A 836 8.15 8.03 -63.98
CA GLY A 836 8.81 9.34 -64.22
C GLY A 836 10.21 9.41 -63.62
N GLU A 837 10.88 10.55 -63.81
CA GLU A 837 12.29 10.74 -63.39
C GLU A 837 12.50 10.66 -61.87
N SER A 838 11.47 10.83 -61.04
CA SER A 838 11.59 10.71 -59.59
C SER A 838 12.03 9.32 -59.11
N ILE A 839 11.81 8.24 -59.90
CA ILE A 839 12.32 6.90 -59.55
C ILE A 839 13.85 6.79 -59.65
N LEU A 840 14.50 7.70 -60.38
CA LEU A 840 15.95 7.76 -60.53
C LEU A 840 16.66 8.12 -59.21
N GLU A 841 15.95 8.74 -58.26
CA GLU A 841 16.43 9.06 -56.90
C GLU A 841 16.49 7.84 -55.98
N TYR A 842 15.81 6.74 -56.32
CA TYR A 842 15.66 5.56 -55.46
C TYR A 842 16.62 4.41 -55.82
N LYS A 843 17.74 4.69 -56.48
CA LYS A 843 18.71 3.67 -56.93
C LYS A 843 19.19 2.74 -55.80
N VAL A 844 19.38 3.29 -54.60
CA VAL A 844 19.89 2.55 -53.44
C VAL A 844 18.83 1.59 -52.89
N GLU A 845 17.57 2.01 -52.91
CA GLU A 845 16.39 1.29 -52.48
C GLU A 845 16.04 0.19 -53.50
N LEU A 846 15.99 0.54 -54.79
CA LEU A 846 15.80 -0.39 -55.92
C LEU A 846 16.84 -1.53 -55.89
N LYS A 847 18.14 -1.23 -55.72
CA LYS A 847 19.18 -2.27 -55.60
C LYS A 847 18.99 -3.14 -54.34
N THR A 848 18.42 -2.59 -53.27
CA THR A 848 18.15 -3.35 -52.03
C THR A 848 17.03 -4.35 -52.20
N ILE A 849 15.97 -3.96 -52.91
CA ILE A 849 14.86 -4.84 -53.28
C ILE A 849 15.20 -5.74 -54.49
N GLY A 850 16.47 -5.86 -54.88
CA GLY A 850 16.93 -6.83 -55.87
C GLY A 850 16.78 -6.43 -57.33
N VAL A 851 16.39 -5.18 -57.65
CA VAL A 851 16.51 -4.70 -59.03
C VAL A 851 17.97 -4.75 -59.44
N MET A 852 18.25 -5.38 -60.58
CA MET A 852 19.60 -5.61 -61.10
C MET A 852 20.13 -4.38 -61.84
N PHE A 853 21.43 -4.10 -61.65
CA PHE A 853 22.13 -2.95 -62.22
C PHE A 853 23.41 -3.34 -62.96
N GLU A 854 23.94 -4.54 -62.72
CA GLU A 854 25.29 -4.93 -63.12
C GLU A 854 25.32 -5.85 -64.35
N TYR A 855 26.38 -5.71 -65.14
CA TYR A 855 26.65 -6.50 -66.35
C TYR A 855 26.53 -8.01 -66.13
N ALA A 856 27.12 -8.51 -65.04
CA ALA A 856 27.19 -9.94 -64.73
C ALA A 856 25.82 -10.51 -64.35
N GLU A 857 24.95 -9.72 -63.71
CA GLU A 857 23.59 -10.11 -63.33
C GLU A 857 22.75 -10.35 -64.59
N ALA A 858 22.75 -9.40 -65.54
CA ALA A 858 22.04 -9.52 -66.80
C ALA A 858 22.53 -10.72 -67.64
N CYS A 859 23.84 -10.94 -67.73
CA CYS A 859 24.40 -12.08 -68.45
C CYS A 859 24.03 -13.43 -67.83
N SER A 860 23.97 -13.50 -66.50
CA SER A 860 23.59 -14.73 -65.78
C SER A 860 22.10 -15.04 -65.99
N PHE A 861 21.23 -14.02 -65.85
CA PHE A 861 19.79 -14.13 -66.10
C PHE A 861 19.45 -14.59 -67.52
N ILE A 862 20.11 -14.02 -68.55
CA ILE A 862 19.91 -14.43 -69.96
C ILE A 862 20.33 -15.90 -70.13
N GLY A 863 21.46 -16.32 -69.57
CA GLY A 863 21.96 -17.69 -69.66
C GLY A 863 21.06 -18.71 -68.95
N GLU A 864 20.64 -18.44 -67.71
CA GLU A 864 19.71 -19.28 -66.96
C GLU A 864 18.36 -19.44 -67.68
N ARG A 865 17.82 -18.34 -68.21
CA ARG A 865 16.55 -18.36 -68.95
C ARG A 865 16.65 -19.15 -70.25
N LEU A 866 17.80 -19.10 -70.95
CA LEU A 866 18.07 -19.95 -72.11
C LEU A 866 18.21 -21.42 -71.74
N MET A 867 18.85 -21.76 -70.62
CA MET A 867 18.96 -23.15 -70.16
C MET A 867 17.62 -23.72 -69.70
N TYR A 868 16.74 -22.90 -69.14
CA TYR A 868 15.35 -23.29 -68.88
C TYR A 868 14.62 -23.67 -70.19
N LEU A 869 14.76 -22.86 -71.24
CA LEU A 869 14.19 -23.14 -72.57
C LEU A 869 14.85 -24.36 -73.27
N ALA A 870 16.13 -24.61 -72.98
CA ALA A 870 16.85 -25.81 -73.42
C ALA A 870 16.27 -27.09 -72.80
N ALA A 871 16.05 -27.08 -71.49
CA ALA A 871 15.48 -28.22 -70.77
C ALA A 871 14.06 -28.57 -71.26
N SER A 872 13.28 -27.57 -71.68
CA SER A 872 11.96 -27.78 -72.30
C SER A 872 11.99 -28.15 -73.79
N SER A 873 13.16 -28.51 -74.35
CA SER A 873 13.36 -28.94 -75.76
C SER A 873 12.94 -27.91 -76.83
N ASN A 874 12.91 -26.60 -76.50
CA ASN A 874 12.41 -25.55 -77.39
C ASN A 874 13.49 -24.78 -78.17
N LEU A 875 14.77 -25.18 -78.08
CA LEU A 875 15.84 -24.49 -78.80
C LEU A 875 15.87 -24.86 -80.29
N THR A 876 15.76 -23.85 -81.15
CA THR A 876 15.86 -24.01 -82.60
C THR A 876 17.31 -23.82 -83.07
N LYS A 877 17.60 -24.25 -84.31
CA LYS A 877 18.86 -23.91 -85.00
C LYS A 877 19.13 -22.40 -85.00
N GLY A 878 18.10 -21.57 -85.21
CA GLY A 878 18.21 -20.12 -85.16
C GLY A 878 18.63 -19.62 -83.78
N THR A 879 18.05 -20.16 -82.71
CA THR A 879 18.41 -19.79 -81.32
C THR A 879 19.87 -20.12 -81.02
N LEU A 880 20.41 -21.24 -81.49
CA LEU A 880 21.82 -21.59 -81.35
C LEU A 880 22.75 -20.60 -82.07
N ILE A 881 22.40 -20.23 -83.31
CA ILE A 881 23.17 -19.22 -84.07
C ILE A 881 23.09 -17.85 -83.37
N SER A 882 21.96 -17.49 -82.78
CA SER A 882 21.84 -16.28 -81.94
C SER A 882 22.68 -16.35 -80.66
N ILE A 883 22.80 -17.51 -80.01
CA ILE A 883 23.71 -17.72 -78.85
C ILE A 883 25.17 -17.51 -79.27
N LEU A 884 25.60 -18.11 -80.38
CA LEU A 884 26.97 -17.94 -80.88
C LEU A 884 27.24 -16.50 -81.34
N ASN A 885 26.27 -15.86 -82.01
CA ASN A 885 26.34 -14.44 -82.36
C ASN A 885 26.38 -13.53 -81.13
N PHE A 886 25.71 -13.89 -80.02
CA PHE A 886 25.77 -13.13 -78.78
C PHE A 886 27.11 -13.30 -78.06
N ILE A 887 27.67 -14.52 -78.00
CA ILE A 887 29.05 -14.75 -77.51
C ILE A 887 30.06 -13.94 -78.35
N LYS A 888 29.88 -13.95 -79.68
CA LYS A 888 30.66 -13.16 -80.63
C LYS A 888 30.54 -11.65 -80.36
N PHE A 889 29.31 -11.14 -80.21
CA PHE A 889 29.03 -9.75 -79.86
C PHE A 889 29.68 -9.33 -78.54
N LEU A 890 29.57 -10.16 -77.48
CA LEU A 890 30.21 -9.90 -76.20
C LEU A 890 31.73 -9.80 -76.35
N ARG A 891 32.37 -10.77 -77.04
CA ARG A 891 33.80 -10.73 -77.33
C ARG A 891 34.21 -9.47 -78.11
N GLU A 892 33.48 -9.15 -79.18
CA GLU A 892 33.81 -8.03 -80.08
C GLU A 892 33.62 -6.66 -79.42
N ASN A 893 32.73 -6.55 -78.42
CA ASN A 893 32.54 -5.34 -77.63
C ASN A 893 33.38 -5.31 -76.33
N LEU A 894 34.38 -6.20 -76.20
CA LEU A 894 35.26 -6.34 -75.02
C LEU A 894 34.51 -6.63 -73.70
N LEU A 895 33.30 -7.16 -73.78
CA LEU A 895 32.46 -7.53 -72.63
C LEU A 895 32.78 -8.97 -72.20
N PRO A 896 33.15 -9.25 -70.93
CA PRO A 896 33.60 -10.58 -70.52
C PRO A 896 32.49 -11.64 -70.64
N PRO A 897 32.53 -12.58 -71.61
CA PRO A 897 31.44 -13.53 -71.82
C PRO A 897 31.40 -14.63 -70.74
N LYS A 898 32.31 -14.60 -69.76
CA LYS A 898 32.55 -15.66 -68.77
C LYS A 898 31.28 -16.05 -68.00
N SER A 899 30.50 -15.08 -67.50
CA SER A 899 29.28 -15.36 -66.73
C SER A 899 28.18 -16.01 -67.58
N PHE A 900 28.03 -15.55 -68.83
CA PHE A 900 27.10 -16.13 -69.80
C PHE A 900 27.53 -17.53 -70.24
N ILE A 901 28.82 -17.72 -70.53
CA ILE A 901 29.38 -19.04 -70.90
C ILE A 901 29.24 -20.02 -69.73
N SER A 902 29.52 -19.61 -68.49
CA SER A 902 29.47 -20.51 -67.33
C SER A 902 28.07 -21.04 -67.04
N THR A 903 27.01 -20.30 -67.37
CA THR A 903 25.63 -20.76 -67.18
C THR A 903 25.17 -21.71 -68.29
N ILE A 904 25.77 -21.67 -69.49
CA ILE A 904 25.29 -22.47 -70.65
C ILE A 904 26.19 -23.62 -71.07
N LYS A 905 27.52 -23.59 -70.82
CA LYS A 905 28.49 -24.54 -71.39
C LYS A 905 28.25 -26.01 -71.01
N ASP A 906 27.73 -26.27 -69.82
CA ASP A 906 27.52 -27.63 -69.30
C ASP A 906 26.13 -28.18 -69.68
N GLY A 907 25.28 -27.33 -70.29
CA GLY A 907 23.95 -27.70 -70.77
C GLY A 907 23.98 -28.59 -72.02
N ARG A 908 23.06 -29.57 -72.10
CA ARG A 908 22.92 -30.49 -73.25
C ARG A 908 22.08 -29.88 -74.37
N TRP A 909 22.67 -28.95 -75.14
CA TRP A 909 22.00 -28.24 -76.23
C TRP A 909 22.73 -28.27 -77.58
N LEU A 910 23.96 -28.80 -77.65
CA LEU A 910 24.72 -28.92 -78.90
C LEU A 910 24.54 -30.30 -79.53
N LYS A 911 24.04 -30.36 -80.77
CA LYS A 911 23.81 -31.61 -81.48
C LYS A 911 25.12 -32.17 -82.06
N THR A 912 25.35 -33.44 -81.79
CA THR A 912 26.49 -34.22 -82.27
C THR A 912 26.00 -35.49 -82.96
N SER A 913 26.93 -36.21 -83.57
CA SER A 913 26.79 -37.60 -84.01
C SER A 913 26.31 -38.59 -82.93
N GLN A 914 26.30 -38.19 -81.65
CA GLN A 914 25.79 -38.97 -80.52
C GLN A 914 24.52 -38.35 -79.88
N GLY A 915 23.89 -37.37 -80.53
CA GLY A 915 22.71 -36.66 -80.01
C GLY A 915 23.05 -35.30 -79.38
N TYR A 916 22.12 -34.73 -78.61
CA TYR A 916 22.32 -33.46 -77.92
C TYR A 916 23.21 -33.63 -76.68
N MET A 917 24.41 -33.06 -76.76
CA MET A 917 25.48 -33.15 -75.78
C MET A 917 25.86 -31.75 -75.26
N SER A 918 26.73 -31.70 -74.26
CA SER A 918 27.40 -30.46 -73.88
C SER A 918 28.41 -30.05 -74.97
N PRO A 919 28.56 -28.74 -75.26
CA PRO A 919 29.71 -28.22 -75.99
C PRO A 919 31.07 -28.72 -75.48
N VAL A 920 31.24 -28.93 -74.17
CA VAL A 920 32.48 -29.41 -73.57
C VAL A 920 32.77 -30.85 -74.01
N GLY A 921 33.92 -31.06 -74.65
CA GLY A 921 34.35 -32.38 -75.13
C GLY A 921 33.71 -32.85 -76.45
N SER A 922 32.80 -32.06 -77.02
CA SER A 922 32.35 -32.25 -78.41
C SER A 922 33.46 -31.86 -79.38
N VAL A 923 33.58 -32.53 -80.54
CA VAL A 923 34.69 -32.31 -81.49
C VAL A 923 34.20 -31.72 -82.81
N LEU A 924 34.88 -30.69 -83.32
CA LEU A 924 34.64 -30.17 -84.67
C LEU A 924 35.48 -30.97 -85.68
N PHE A 925 34.82 -31.81 -86.49
CA PHE A 925 35.49 -32.68 -87.46
C PHE A 925 36.37 -31.92 -88.47
N CYS A 926 37.60 -32.42 -88.68
CA CYS A 926 38.54 -31.95 -89.70
C CYS A 926 39.25 -33.14 -90.38
N LYS A 927 40.00 -32.89 -91.47
CA LYS A 927 40.63 -33.96 -92.29
C LYS A 927 41.62 -34.84 -91.51
N GLU A 928 42.28 -34.30 -90.49
CA GLU A 928 43.26 -35.03 -89.66
C GLU A 928 42.58 -36.17 -88.88
N TRP A 929 41.35 -35.95 -88.40
CA TRP A 929 40.56 -36.97 -87.70
C TRP A 929 40.13 -38.15 -88.60
N LYS A 930 40.35 -38.12 -89.93
CA LYS A 930 39.84 -39.14 -90.87
C LYS A 930 40.31 -40.57 -90.58
N VAL A 931 41.55 -40.76 -90.11
CA VAL A 931 42.04 -42.10 -89.76
C VAL A 931 41.45 -42.53 -88.42
N ALA A 932 41.51 -41.65 -87.41
CA ALA A 932 40.91 -41.87 -86.10
C ALA A 932 39.40 -42.18 -86.17
N SER A 933 38.63 -41.50 -87.02
CA SER A 933 37.18 -41.69 -87.14
C SER A 933 36.78 -43.05 -87.74
N GLN A 934 37.71 -43.81 -88.33
CA GLN A 934 37.46 -45.18 -88.80
C GLN A 934 37.59 -46.22 -87.69
N ILE A 935 38.30 -45.88 -86.62
CA ILE A 935 38.65 -46.77 -85.50
C ILE A 935 38.08 -46.31 -84.15
N THR A 936 37.34 -45.19 -84.11
CA THR A 936 36.79 -44.60 -82.87
C THR A 936 35.35 -44.14 -83.00
N SER A 937 34.67 -43.96 -81.86
CA SER A 937 33.37 -43.30 -81.76
C SER A 937 33.45 -41.98 -80.98
N ILE A 938 34.13 -40.98 -81.56
CA ILE A 938 34.26 -39.62 -81.03
C ILE A 938 32.98 -38.79 -81.30
N PRO A 939 32.50 -37.94 -80.37
CA PRO A 939 31.29 -37.13 -80.56
C PRO A 939 31.54 -35.90 -81.45
N PHE A 940 31.60 -36.13 -82.77
CA PHE A 940 31.70 -35.04 -83.74
C PHE A 940 30.41 -34.22 -83.82
N ILE A 941 30.51 -32.89 -83.85
CA ILE A 941 29.40 -31.96 -84.06
C ILE A 941 28.67 -32.29 -85.38
N ASP A 942 27.35 -32.28 -85.34
CA ASP A 942 26.48 -32.58 -86.49
C ASP A 942 26.48 -31.42 -87.50
N GLN A 943 27.46 -31.47 -88.43
CA GLN A 943 27.61 -30.46 -89.48
C GLN A 943 26.49 -30.50 -90.52
N ASP A 944 25.77 -31.63 -90.67
CA ASP A 944 24.63 -31.73 -91.59
C ASP A 944 23.40 -31.00 -91.02
N HIS A 945 23.17 -31.09 -89.71
CA HIS A 945 22.10 -30.36 -89.02
C HIS A 945 22.37 -28.85 -88.94
N TYR A 946 23.60 -28.45 -88.59
CA TYR A 946 23.94 -27.04 -88.43
C TYR A 946 24.36 -26.35 -89.73
N GLY A 947 24.80 -27.09 -90.75
CA GLY A 947 25.35 -26.54 -91.99
C GLY A 947 26.70 -25.85 -91.81
N GLY A 948 27.31 -25.44 -92.92
CA GLY A 948 28.66 -24.86 -92.93
C GLY A 948 28.83 -23.57 -92.11
N GLU A 949 27.75 -22.87 -91.76
CA GLU A 949 27.78 -21.64 -90.95
C GLU A 949 28.41 -21.85 -89.57
N ILE A 950 28.29 -23.03 -88.97
CA ILE A 950 28.88 -23.33 -87.66
C ILE A 950 30.42 -23.25 -87.68
N LEU A 951 31.04 -23.43 -88.85
CA LEU A 951 32.49 -23.32 -89.04
C LEU A 951 33.00 -21.87 -88.94
N ASN A 952 32.12 -20.87 -89.00
CA ASN A 952 32.46 -19.47 -88.80
C ASN A 952 32.62 -19.08 -87.32
N PHE A 953 32.18 -19.95 -86.40
CA PHE A 953 32.14 -19.71 -84.95
C PHE A 953 33.18 -20.53 -84.17
N LYS A 954 34.31 -20.90 -84.80
CA LYS A 954 35.34 -21.76 -84.19
C LYS A 954 35.82 -21.24 -82.83
N THR A 955 36.06 -19.94 -82.72
CA THR A 955 36.54 -19.30 -81.49
C THR A 955 35.47 -19.32 -80.39
N GLU A 956 34.20 -19.08 -80.75
CA GLU A 956 33.05 -19.10 -79.86
C GLU A 956 32.72 -20.52 -79.37
N LEU A 957 32.85 -21.52 -80.24
CA LEU A 957 32.73 -22.94 -79.90
C LEU A 957 33.88 -23.40 -78.99
N GLN A 958 35.11 -22.95 -79.26
CA GLN A 958 36.27 -23.22 -78.40
C GLN A 958 36.12 -22.58 -77.01
N LEU A 959 35.57 -21.36 -76.94
CA LEU A 959 35.20 -20.70 -75.66
C LEU A 959 34.12 -21.47 -74.88
N LEU A 960 33.29 -22.27 -75.55
CA LEU A 960 32.32 -23.17 -74.93
C LEU A 960 32.90 -24.56 -74.56
N GLY A 961 34.13 -24.88 -74.96
CA GLY A 961 34.81 -26.15 -74.65
C GLY A 961 34.82 -27.20 -75.77
N VAL A 962 34.47 -26.82 -77.00
CA VAL A 962 34.56 -27.70 -78.19
C VAL A 962 36.02 -27.86 -78.62
N VAL A 963 36.44 -29.09 -78.95
CA VAL A 963 37.77 -29.41 -79.49
C VAL A 963 37.81 -29.09 -80.99
N VAL A 964 38.84 -28.36 -81.43
CA VAL A 964 39.01 -27.92 -82.82
C VAL A 964 40.43 -28.28 -83.32
N GLY A 965 40.52 -29.22 -84.28
CA GLY A 965 41.80 -29.78 -84.77
C GLY A 965 42.14 -31.15 -84.15
N PHE A 966 43.11 -31.88 -84.71
CA PHE A 966 43.57 -33.17 -84.14
C PHE A 966 44.70 -33.02 -83.13
N ASN A 967 45.72 -32.19 -83.44
CA ASN A 967 46.82 -31.83 -82.55
C ASN A 967 47.49 -33.01 -81.81
N ASP A 968 47.64 -34.17 -82.46
CA ASP A 968 48.24 -35.37 -81.88
C ASP A 968 47.54 -35.89 -80.60
N ASP A 969 46.21 -35.72 -80.50
CA ASP A 969 45.41 -36.19 -79.36
C ASP A 969 45.17 -37.72 -79.41
N TYR A 970 46.25 -38.48 -79.20
CA TYR A 970 46.23 -39.94 -79.06
C TYR A 970 45.42 -40.42 -77.85
N GLN A 971 45.18 -39.56 -76.85
CA GLN A 971 44.35 -39.89 -75.69
C GLN A 971 42.89 -40.04 -76.12
N LEU A 972 42.32 -39.02 -76.79
CA LEU A 972 40.93 -39.05 -77.24
C LEU A 972 40.69 -40.23 -78.19
N VAL A 973 41.69 -40.57 -79.03
CA VAL A 973 41.64 -41.75 -79.90
C VAL A 973 41.64 -43.07 -79.11
N ALA A 974 42.55 -43.22 -78.14
CA ALA A 974 42.67 -44.46 -77.38
C ALA A 974 41.46 -44.73 -76.46
N GLU A 975 40.89 -43.67 -75.87
CA GLU A 975 39.67 -43.75 -75.06
C GLU A 975 38.48 -44.23 -75.91
N HIS A 976 38.24 -43.60 -77.06
CA HIS A 976 37.10 -43.88 -77.95
C HIS A 976 37.31 -45.05 -78.92
N TRP A 977 38.43 -45.79 -78.83
CA TRP A 977 38.77 -46.94 -79.69
C TRP A 977 37.69 -48.04 -79.70
N LYS A 978 37.34 -48.49 -80.91
CA LYS A 978 36.55 -49.69 -81.22
C LYS A 978 37.35 -50.68 -82.04
N MET A 979 37.11 -51.98 -81.82
CA MET A 979 37.71 -53.05 -82.62
C MET A 979 37.23 -52.96 -84.08
N PRO A 980 38.13 -52.87 -85.07
CA PRO A 980 37.73 -52.71 -86.47
C PRO A 980 37.05 -53.98 -87.01
N PRO A 981 35.95 -53.86 -87.77
CA PRO A 981 35.16 -55.00 -88.24
C PRO A 981 35.84 -55.81 -89.38
N SER A 982 36.88 -55.27 -89.99
CA SER A 982 37.65 -55.91 -91.07
C SER A 982 39.10 -56.18 -90.62
N CYS A 983 39.40 -57.44 -90.31
CA CYS A 983 40.77 -57.93 -90.16
C CYS A 983 41.13 -58.67 -91.48
N PRO A 984 42.33 -58.49 -92.06
CA PRO A 984 43.52 -57.81 -91.53
C PRO A 984 43.46 -56.26 -91.57
N LEU A 985 44.26 -55.63 -90.70
CA LEU A 985 44.41 -54.17 -90.61
C LEU A 985 45.18 -53.58 -91.80
N THR A 986 44.93 -52.32 -92.16
CA THR A 986 45.78 -51.57 -93.11
C THR A 986 47.11 -51.18 -92.46
N SER A 987 48.09 -50.81 -93.29
CA SER A 987 49.38 -50.25 -92.87
C SER A 987 49.21 -49.05 -91.94
N GLU A 988 48.39 -48.06 -92.32
CA GLU A 988 48.21 -46.81 -91.58
C GLU A 988 47.46 -47.04 -90.27
N ALA A 989 46.45 -47.92 -90.26
CA ALA A 989 45.73 -48.28 -89.04
C ALA A 989 46.63 -49.06 -88.07
N THR A 990 47.47 -49.97 -88.59
CA THR A 990 48.46 -50.70 -87.77
C THR A 990 49.50 -49.73 -87.19
N LEU A 991 50.02 -48.79 -87.98
CA LEU A 991 50.96 -47.78 -87.52
C LEU A 991 50.33 -46.79 -86.53
N LEU A 992 49.06 -46.40 -86.69
CA LEU A 992 48.35 -45.57 -85.72
C LEU A 992 48.09 -46.31 -84.40
N VAL A 993 47.81 -47.61 -84.44
CA VAL A 993 47.73 -48.45 -83.23
C VAL A 993 49.09 -48.52 -82.55
N LEU A 994 50.17 -48.81 -83.28
CA LEU A 994 51.53 -48.82 -82.74
C LEU A 994 51.96 -47.45 -82.19
N ALA A 995 51.54 -46.34 -82.82
CA ALA A 995 51.72 -45.00 -82.32
C ALA A 995 50.92 -44.73 -81.04
N CYS A 996 49.66 -45.18 -80.95
CA CYS A 996 48.89 -45.11 -79.71
C CYS A 996 49.53 -45.94 -78.58
N MET A 997 50.07 -47.13 -78.88
CA MET A 997 50.82 -47.95 -77.92
C MET A 997 52.11 -47.26 -77.45
N ARG A 998 52.80 -46.52 -78.33
CA ARG A 998 54.03 -45.77 -78.02
C ARG A 998 53.78 -44.49 -77.23
N TYR A 999 52.87 -43.64 -77.70
CA TYR A 999 52.63 -42.30 -77.14
C TYR A 999 51.57 -42.28 -76.03
N TYR A 1000 50.74 -43.33 -75.93
CA TYR A 1000 49.82 -43.53 -74.81
C TYR A 1000 49.92 -44.98 -74.25
N PRO A 1001 51.04 -45.36 -73.59
CA PRO A 1001 51.28 -46.74 -73.16
C PRO A 1001 50.20 -47.34 -72.24
N LYS A 1002 49.41 -46.51 -71.55
CA LYS A 1002 48.27 -46.94 -70.72
C LYS A 1002 47.20 -47.72 -71.49
N SER A 1003 47.12 -47.57 -72.82
CA SER A 1003 46.20 -48.34 -73.67
C SER A 1003 46.84 -49.56 -74.32
N ALA A 1004 48.15 -49.81 -74.13
CA ALA A 1004 48.86 -50.92 -74.78
C ALA A 1004 48.20 -52.28 -74.49
N ASP A 1005 47.83 -52.56 -73.25
CA ASP A 1005 47.08 -53.77 -72.86
C ASP A 1005 45.74 -53.93 -73.60
N LYS A 1006 45.04 -52.82 -73.90
CA LYS A 1006 43.77 -52.82 -74.66
C LYS A 1006 44.00 -53.26 -76.11
N PHE A 1007 45.15 -52.93 -76.69
CA PHE A 1007 45.55 -53.35 -78.03
C PHE A 1007 46.13 -54.77 -78.05
N VAL A 1008 46.99 -55.15 -77.10
CA VAL A 1008 47.58 -56.50 -77.02
C VAL A 1008 46.49 -57.57 -76.89
N LYS A 1009 45.57 -57.41 -75.92
CA LYS A 1009 44.44 -58.34 -75.74
C LYS A 1009 43.53 -58.48 -76.96
N ALA A 1010 43.48 -57.44 -77.81
CA ALA A 1010 42.67 -57.44 -79.02
C ALA A 1010 43.39 -58.10 -80.21
N LEU A 1011 44.72 -58.06 -80.29
CA LEU A 1011 45.47 -58.41 -81.51
C LEU A 1011 46.40 -59.63 -81.39
N GLN A 1012 46.87 -59.99 -80.20
CA GLN A 1012 47.94 -60.99 -79.97
C GLN A 1012 47.73 -62.37 -80.62
N HIS A 1013 46.47 -62.82 -80.75
CA HIS A 1013 46.11 -64.11 -81.35
C HIS A 1013 45.37 -64.00 -82.70
N LEU A 1014 45.08 -62.78 -83.18
CA LEU A 1014 44.44 -62.58 -84.47
C LEU A 1014 45.47 -62.64 -85.59
N LYS A 1015 45.09 -63.19 -86.75
CA LYS A 1015 45.92 -63.19 -87.96
C LYS A 1015 45.94 -61.81 -88.63
N CYS A 1016 46.45 -60.82 -87.90
CA CYS A 1016 46.46 -59.41 -88.28
C CYS A 1016 47.80 -58.94 -88.86
N LEU A 1017 48.89 -59.72 -88.70
CA LEU A 1017 50.21 -59.35 -89.21
C LEU A 1017 50.52 -60.05 -90.54
N LYS A 1018 50.94 -59.29 -91.55
CA LYS A 1018 51.37 -59.81 -92.85
C LYS A 1018 52.78 -60.37 -92.74
N THR A 1019 52.94 -61.65 -93.08
CA THR A 1019 54.22 -62.33 -93.30
C THR A 1019 54.37 -62.71 -94.77
N ASP A 1020 55.59 -63.09 -95.18
CA ASP A 1020 55.87 -63.74 -96.46
C ASP A 1020 54.97 -64.96 -96.71
N SER A 1021 54.66 -65.69 -95.64
CA SER A 1021 53.84 -66.90 -95.58
C SER A 1021 52.35 -66.61 -95.29
N GLY A 1022 51.87 -65.43 -95.69
CA GLY A 1022 50.47 -64.98 -95.54
C GLY A 1022 50.20 -64.18 -94.26
N PHE A 1023 48.94 -63.97 -93.90
CA PHE A 1023 48.60 -63.32 -92.63
C PHE A 1023 48.69 -64.31 -91.47
N LYS A 1024 49.43 -63.93 -90.43
CA LYS A 1024 49.78 -64.72 -89.26
C LYS A 1024 49.47 -63.95 -87.99
N SER A 1025 49.34 -64.68 -86.88
CA SER A 1025 49.25 -64.05 -85.57
C SER A 1025 50.62 -63.49 -85.16
N PRO A 1026 50.69 -62.45 -84.34
CA PRO A 1026 51.95 -61.97 -83.76
C PRO A 1026 52.84 -63.11 -83.25
N VAL A 1027 52.27 -64.03 -82.46
CA VAL A 1027 53.00 -65.18 -81.88
C VAL A 1027 53.46 -66.24 -82.89
N GLU A 1028 52.92 -66.25 -84.12
CA GLU A 1028 53.39 -67.11 -85.23
C GLU A 1028 54.37 -66.38 -86.17
N SER A 1029 54.63 -65.10 -85.94
CA SER A 1029 55.39 -64.23 -86.84
C SER A 1029 56.81 -63.99 -86.33
N PHE A 1030 57.78 -64.10 -87.23
CA PHE A 1030 59.19 -63.81 -86.98
C PHE A 1030 59.57 -62.46 -87.60
N LEU A 1031 60.48 -61.74 -86.95
CA LEU A 1031 61.21 -60.65 -87.58
C LEU A 1031 62.52 -61.19 -88.16
N PHE A 1032 62.84 -60.83 -89.40
CA PHE A 1032 64.09 -61.24 -90.05
C PHE A 1032 65.31 -60.66 -89.32
N ASP A 1033 66.30 -61.52 -89.03
CA ASP A 1033 67.58 -61.11 -88.46
C ASP A 1033 68.73 -61.86 -89.17
N PRO A 1034 69.83 -61.18 -89.57
CA PRO A 1034 70.94 -61.81 -90.27
C PRO A 1034 71.70 -62.90 -89.50
N GLU A 1035 71.76 -62.84 -88.16
CA GLU A 1035 72.67 -63.69 -87.36
C GLU A 1035 72.34 -65.19 -87.46
N TRP A 1036 71.06 -65.53 -87.60
CA TRP A 1036 70.57 -66.90 -87.83
C TRP A 1036 70.11 -67.14 -89.28
N GLY A 1037 70.39 -66.21 -90.21
CA GLY A 1037 70.01 -66.31 -91.62
C GLY A 1037 70.59 -67.53 -92.36
N SER A 1038 71.67 -68.11 -91.85
CA SER A 1038 72.25 -69.37 -92.36
C SER A 1038 71.43 -70.61 -91.98
N LEU A 1039 70.72 -70.61 -90.84
CA LEU A 1039 69.81 -71.70 -90.46
C LEU A 1039 68.56 -71.74 -91.35
N LEU A 1040 68.10 -70.58 -91.83
CA LEU A 1040 66.99 -70.47 -92.78
C LEU A 1040 67.27 -71.11 -94.15
N GLN A 1041 68.53 -71.35 -94.54
CA GLN A 1041 68.85 -72.12 -95.75
C GLN A 1041 68.69 -73.64 -95.57
N VAL A 1042 68.60 -74.11 -94.32
CA VAL A 1042 68.47 -75.54 -93.98
C VAL A 1042 66.99 -75.91 -93.74
N PHE A 1043 66.14 -74.95 -93.35
CA PHE A 1043 64.72 -75.17 -93.05
C PHE A 1043 63.81 -74.21 -93.85
N ASN A 1044 63.12 -74.74 -94.86
CA ASN A 1044 62.10 -73.98 -95.60
C ASN A 1044 60.76 -73.94 -94.83
N GLY A 1045 60.16 -72.76 -94.67
CA GLY A 1045 58.74 -72.60 -94.27
C GLY A 1045 58.42 -71.74 -93.05
N ILE A 1046 59.31 -70.85 -92.60
CA ILE A 1046 59.12 -70.02 -91.40
C ILE A 1046 58.46 -68.66 -91.76
N PRO A 1047 57.42 -68.18 -91.04
CA PRO A 1047 56.70 -66.95 -91.40
C PRO A 1047 57.42 -65.68 -90.96
N ILE A 1048 57.98 -64.93 -91.91
CA ILE A 1048 58.74 -63.69 -91.64
C ILE A 1048 57.90 -62.47 -92.00
N LEU A 1049 57.86 -61.44 -91.14
CA LEU A 1049 57.10 -60.21 -91.37
C LEU A 1049 57.42 -59.55 -92.72
N ASP A 1050 56.36 -59.20 -93.46
CA ASP A 1050 56.46 -58.69 -94.83
C ASP A 1050 56.83 -57.20 -94.84
N GLN A 1051 58.14 -56.93 -94.93
CA GLN A 1051 58.68 -55.58 -94.99
C GLN A 1051 58.20 -54.78 -96.23
N LYS A 1052 57.71 -55.44 -97.29
CA LYS A 1052 57.12 -54.73 -98.45
C LYS A 1052 55.71 -54.22 -98.16
N PHE A 1053 54.96 -54.88 -97.27
CA PHE A 1053 53.61 -54.47 -96.89
C PHE A 1053 53.60 -53.33 -95.86
N TYR A 1054 54.48 -53.38 -94.86
CA TYR A 1054 54.52 -52.37 -93.79
C TYR A 1054 55.53 -51.23 -94.01
N GLY A 1055 56.46 -51.38 -94.96
CA GLY A 1055 57.59 -50.47 -95.14
C GLY A 1055 58.63 -50.59 -94.01
N CYS A 1056 59.81 -49.98 -94.19
CA CYS A 1056 60.90 -50.08 -93.20
C CYS A 1056 60.55 -49.51 -91.82
N THR A 1057 59.50 -48.70 -91.71
CA THR A 1057 58.96 -48.14 -90.45
C THR A 1057 58.56 -49.21 -89.45
N ILE A 1058 58.16 -50.41 -89.86
CA ILE A 1058 57.82 -51.48 -88.89
C ILE A 1058 59.02 -51.89 -88.02
N LEU A 1059 60.25 -51.81 -88.56
CA LEU A 1059 61.48 -52.12 -87.83
C LEU A 1059 61.69 -51.15 -86.65
N CYS A 1060 61.20 -49.91 -86.76
CA CYS A 1060 61.26 -48.90 -85.70
C CYS A 1060 60.34 -49.21 -84.51
N TYR A 1061 59.48 -50.24 -84.61
CA TYR A 1061 58.55 -50.68 -83.56
C TYR A 1061 58.93 -52.07 -82.97
N LYS A 1062 60.23 -52.45 -83.00
CA LYS A 1062 60.70 -53.77 -82.48
C LYS A 1062 60.20 -54.06 -81.06
N THR A 1063 60.14 -53.06 -80.18
CA THR A 1063 59.63 -53.19 -78.80
C THR A 1063 58.12 -53.46 -78.76
N GLU A 1064 57.33 -52.68 -79.49
CA GLU A 1064 55.87 -52.83 -79.55
C GLU A 1064 55.44 -54.14 -80.24
N LEU A 1065 56.20 -54.58 -81.25
CA LEU A 1065 56.01 -55.89 -81.90
C LEU A 1065 56.35 -57.05 -80.96
N LYS A 1066 57.42 -56.93 -80.17
CA LYS A 1066 57.75 -57.91 -79.11
C LYS A 1066 56.64 -57.98 -78.06
N ILE A 1067 56.09 -56.83 -77.65
CA ILE A 1067 54.94 -56.74 -76.74
C ILE A 1067 53.67 -57.39 -77.34
N LEU A 1068 53.46 -57.28 -78.65
CA LEU A 1068 52.38 -57.98 -79.36
C LEU A 1068 52.61 -59.50 -79.48
N GLY A 1069 53.85 -59.97 -79.33
CA GLY A 1069 54.23 -61.39 -79.34
C GLY A 1069 55.06 -61.83 -80.55
N VAL A 1070 55.53 -60.93 -81.42
CA VAL A 1070 56.40 -61.26 -82.56
C VAL A 1070 57.75 -61.75 -82.07
N LEU A 1071 58.22 -62.88 -82.61
CA LEU A 1071 59.53 -63.47 -82.30
C LEU A 1071 60.65 -62.65 -82.95
N VAL A 1072 61.55 -62.12 -82.12
CA VAL A 1072 62.52 -61.08 -82.50
C VAL A 1072 63.97 -61.32 -82.04
N ASP A 1073 64.22 -62.40 -81.30
CA ASP A 1073 65.51 -62.69 -80.62
C ASP A 1073 66.06 -64.09 -80.94
N PHE A 1074 67.40 -64.21 -81.01
CA PHE A 1074 68.12 -65.41 -81.49
C PHE A 1074 67.86 -66.68 -80.65
N GLU A 1075 67.93 -66.61 -79.32
CA GLU A 1075 67.79 -67.80 -78.46
C GLU A 1075 66.37 -68.40 -78.52
N GLU A 1076 65.35 -67.55 -78.65
CA GLU A 1076 63.95 -67.98 -78.78
C GLU A 1076 63.71 -68.62 -80.16
N ALA A 1077 64.30 -68.06 -81.22
CA ALA A 1077 64.28 -68.67 -82.55
C ALA A 1077 64.96 -70.05 -82.56
N VAL A 1078 66.16 -70.20 -81.97
CA VAL A 1078 66.88 -71.48 -81.92
C VAL A 1078 66.14 -72.55 -81.13
N LYS A 1079 65.42 -72.20 -80.04
CA LYS A 1079 64.50 -73.14 -79.38
C LYS A 1079 63.38 -73.61 -80.31
N ALA A 1080 62.74 -72.68 -81.04
CA ALA A 1080 61.70 -73.04 -82.00
C ALA A 1080 62.23 -73.94 -83.15
N PHE A 1081 63.48 -73.76 -83.59
CA PHE A 1081 64.14 -74.68 -84.53
C PHE A 1081 64.44 -76.06 -83.93
N ALA A 1082 64.86 -76.12 -82.66
CA ALA A 1082 65.18 -77.38 -81.98
C ALA A 1082 63.93 -78.25 -81.79
N ASP A 1083 62.81 -77.66 -81.35
CA ASP A 1083 61.54 -78.36 -81.17
C ASP A 1083 61.04 -78.98 -82.50
N LEU A 1084 61.25 -78.29 -83.62
CA LEU A 1084 60.97 -78.74 -84.99
C LEU A 1084 61.76 -79.99 -85.42
N LEU A 1085 62.99 -80.18 -84.93
CA LEU A 1085 63.84 -81.35 -85.24
C LEU A 1085 63.47 -82.61 -84.43
N SER A 1086 62.91 -82.45 -83.23
CA SER A 1086 62.50 -83.57 -82.35
C SER A 1086 61.30 -84.38 -82.85
N GLY A 1087 60.65 -83.98 -83.95
CA GLY A 1087 59.45 -84.60 -84.50
C GLY A 1087 59.63 -85.70 -85.56
N GLY A 1088 60.86 -86.08 -85.94
CA GLY A 1088 61.15 -86.93 -87.10
C GLY A 1088 61.61 -88.38 -86.80
N LEU A 1089 60.94 -89.38 -87.38
CA LEU A 1089 61.31 -90.80 -87.35
C LEU A 1089 62.60 -91.12 -88.15
N LEU A 1090 63.68 -91.58 -87.51
CA LEU A 1090 64.84 -92.16 -88.20
C LEU A 1090 65.45 -93.38 -87.47
N HIS A 1091 65.85 -94.39 -88.25
CA HIS A 1091 66.27 -95.70 -87.76
C HIS A 1091 67.64 -95.73 -87.03
N HIS A 1092 67.74 -96.71 -86.13
CA HIS A 1092 68.68 -96.77 -85.01
C HIS A 1092 70.22 -96.84 -85.28
N PRO A 1093 70.75 -97.15 -86.48
CA PRO A 1093 72.20 -97.12 -86.71
C PRO A 1093 72.80 -95.69 -86.82
N PHE A 1094 72.06 -94.73 -87.37
CA PHE A 1094 72.59 -93.39 -87.65
C PHE A 1094 72.76 -92.52 -86.39
N GLN A 1095 71.91 -92.71 -85.37
CA GLN A 1095 72.01 -92.00 -84.09
C GLN A 1095 73.33 -92.29 -83.35
N LYS A 1096 73.90 -93.50 -83.46
CA LYS A 1096 75.20 -93.82 -82.84
C LYS A 1096 76.40 -93.15 -83.54
N ILE A 1097 76.28 -92.83 -84.83
CA ILE A 1097 77.34 -92.15 -85.59
C ILE A 1097 77.23 -90.64 -85.43
N MET A 1098 76.01 -90.07 -85.49
CA MET A 1098 75.81 -88.63 -85.27
C MET A 1098 76.02 -88.20 -83.82
N SER A 1099 75.70 -89.03 -82.82
CA SER A 1099 76.07 -88.72 -81.43
C SER A 1099 77.59 -88.69 -81.22
N CYS A 1100 78.35 -89.59 -81.87
CA CYS A 1100 79.82 -89.56 -81.82
C CYS A 1100 80.44 -88.37 -82.60
N LEU A 1101 79.74 -87.80 -83.58
CA LEU A 1101 80.18 -86.58 -84.27
C LEU A 1101 79.82 -85.31 -83.49
N PHE A 1102 78.58 -85.18 -82.99
CA PHE A 1102 78.15 -84.00 -82.23
C PHE A 1102 78.91 -83.86 -80.89
N PHE A 1103 79.19 -84.98 -80.22
CA PHE A 1103 79.97 -85.01 -78.98
C PHE A 1103 81.47 -84.71 -79.17
N ARG A 1104 81.97 -84.72 -80.42
CA ARG A 1104 83.38 -84.47 -80.74
C ARG A 1104 83.64 -83.09 -81.35
N VAL A 1105 82.63 -82.22 -81.44
CA VAL A 1105 82.83 -80.83 -81.89
C VAL A 1105 83.42 -79.96 -80.77
N THR A 1106 82.67 -79.42 -79.79
CA THR A 1106 83.25 -78.35 -78.91
C THR A 1106 82.92 -78.34 -77.40
N GLY A 1107 82.36 -79.42 -76.85
CA GLY A 1107 82.71 -79.92 -75.50
C GLY A 1107 82.35 -79.15 -74.21
N SER A 1108 81.56 -79.81 -73.35
CA SER A 1108 81.81 -79.88 -71.89
C SER A 1108 81.15 -81.14 -71.32
N TRP A 1109 81.71 -81.73 -70.26
CA TRP A 1109 81.30 -83.03 -69.69
C TRP A 1109 80.37 -82.89 -68.47
N ARG A 1110 79.60 -83.96 -68.20
CA ARG A 1110 78.50 -84.09 -67.20
C ARG A 1110 77.20 -83.45 -67.72
N THR A 1111 76.03 -84.12 -67.74
CA THR A 1111 75.59 -85.31 -67.00
C THR A 1111 74.50 -86.04 -67.80
N PHE A 1112 74.55 -87.38 -67.92
CA PHE A 1112 73.65 -88.18 -68.77
C PHE A 1112 73.03 -89.40 -68.04
N ILE A 1113 72.84 -89.31 -66.71
CA ILE A 1113 72.38 -90.47 -65.90
C ILE A 1113 71.26 -90.07 -64.93
N THR A 1114 70.13 -89.62 -65.48
CA THR A 1114 68.84 -89.51 -64.76
C THR A 1114 67.64 -89.89 -65.62
N ASP A 1115 67.68 -89.67 -66.94
CA ASP A 1115 66.46 -89.69 -67.77
C ASP A 1115 66.14 -91.06 -68.41
N PHE A 1116 66.76 -92.15 -67.95
CA PHE A 1116 66.59 -93.50 -68.54
C PHE A 1116 65.43 -94.33 -67.95
N LEU A 1117 64.52 -93.71 -67.20
CA LEU A 1117 63.22 -94.29 -66.83
C LEU A 1117 62.13 -93.30 -67.27
N LEU A 1118 61.50 -93.57 -68.41
CA LEU A 1118 60.17 -94.19 -68.45
C LEU A 1118 59.14 -93.33 -67.71
N ILE A 1119 58.56 -92.32 -68.38
CA ILE A 1119 57.42 -92.44 -69.31
C ILE A 1119 56.13 -92.82 -68.57
N TYR A 1120 55.14 -91.94 -68.67
CA TYR A 1120 53.69 -92.19 -68.59
C TYR A 1120 53.20 -93.47 -67.88
N GLY A 1121 52.67 -93.27 -66.66
CA GLY A 1121 51.74 -94.20 -66.02
C GLY A 1121 52.39 -95.34 -65.22
N ASN A 1122 51.71 -95.94 -64.24
CA ASN A 1122 50.30 -95.80 -63.86
C ASN A 1122 50.12 -95.85 -62.33
N ALA A 1123 50.57 -94.82 -61.61
CA ALA A 1123 50.29 -94.67 -60.17
C ALA A 1123 50.39 -93.23 -59.65
N SER A 1124 49.26 -92.68 -59.18
CA SER A 1124 49.09 -92.21 -57.80
C SER A 1124 50.11 -91.24 -57.14
N VAL A 1125 49.69 -89.97 -57.00
CA VAL A 1125 49.52 -89.24 -55.70
C VAL A 1125 50.61 -88.27 -55.13
N ARG A 1126 50.14 -87.00 -54.93
CA ARG A 1126 50.37 -85.99 -53.85
C ARG A 1126 51.61 -85.05 -53.77
N ARG A 1127 51.23 -83.75 -53.81
CA ARG A 1127 51.40 -82.65 -52.81
C ARG A 1127 52.78 -82.07 -52.41
N SER A 1128 52.79 -80.72 -52.42
CA SER A 1128 53.41 -79.76 -51.45
C SER A 1128 54.92 -79.78 -51.25
N GLY A 1129 55.66 -78.66 -51.18
CA GLY A 1129 55.30 -77.27 -50.91
C GLY A 1129 56.43 -76.60 -50.08
N CYS A 1130 56.46 -75.25 -50.09
CA CYS A 1130 57.25 -74.37 -49.21
C CYS A 1130 58.80 -74.31 -49.33
N GLY A 1131 59.33 -73.10 -49.58
CA GLY A 1131 60.17 -72.44 -48.56
C GLY A 1131 61.48 -71.71 -48.96
N HIS A 1132 61.45 -70.37 -48.88
CA HIS A 1132 62.49 -69.45 -48.36
C HIS A 1132 63.89 -69.28 -49.01
N GLY A 1133 64.45 -68.06 -48.86
CA GLY A 1133 65.84 -67.63 -49.25
C GLY A 1133 65.90 -66.95 -50.63
N LEU A 1134 66.19 -65.65 -50.86
CA LEU A 1134 66.94 -64.57 -50.17
C LEU A 1134 68.48 -64.65 -50.34
N VAL A 1135 69.16 -63.47 -50.45
CA VAL A 1135 70.55 -63.18 -50.95
C VAL A 1135 70.60 -63.04 -52.50
N LEU A 1136 70.75 -61.88 -53.17
CA LEU A 1136 71.21 -60.48 -52.88
C LEU A 1136 72.74 -60.23 -52.97
N ILE A 1137 73.14 -59.08 -53.55
CA ILE A 1137 74.50 -58.45 -53.62
C ILE A 1137 75.37 -58.94 -54.82
N ASP A 1138 76.14 -58.13 -55.60
CA ASP A 1138 76.48 -56.67 -55.64
C ASP A 1138 76.00 -56.03 -56.97
N LEU A 1139 75.69 -54.73 -57.18
CA LEU A 1139 76.07 -53.41 -56.62
C LEU A 1139 77.41 -52.78 -57.11
N HIS A 1140 77.29 -51.91 -58.12
CA HIS A 1140 77.93 -50.58 -58.09
C HIS A 1140 76.81 -49.54 -58.25
N LEU A 1141 76.41 -48.89 -57.14
CA LEU A 1141 76.90 -47.57 -56.70
C LEU A 1141 76.61 -46.49 -57.77
N ASN A 1142 75.50 -45.75 -57.66
CA ASN A 1142 75.18 -44.70 -56.67
C ASN A 1142 75.74 -43.34 -57.07
N ALA A 1143 74.87 -42.32 -57.14
CA ALA A 1143 74.76 -41.25 -56.13
C ALA A 1143 73.98 -40.04 -56.69
N PHE A 1144 73.21 -39.27 -55.91
CA PHE A 1144 72.66 -39.39 -54.55
C PHE A 1144 71.35 -38.53 -54.60
N CYS A 1145 70.17 -39.02 -54.20
CA CYS A 1145 69.64 -39.08 -52.82
C CYS A 1145 69.19 -37.69 -52.27
N LEU A 1146 67.93 -37.53 -51.80
CA LEU A 1146 67.46 -37.67 -50.39
C LEU A 1146 67.96 -36.47 -49.50
N VAL A 1147 67.29 -35.93 -48.45
CA VAL A 1147 66.08 -36.30 -47.69
C VAL A 1147 65.66 -35.21 -46.67
N GLN A 1148 64.61 -35.47 -45.88
CA GLN A 1148 64.36 -35.00 -44.48
C GLN A 1148 63.57 -33.69 -44.18
N SER A 1149 62.36 -33.91 -43.63
CA SER A 1149 61.84 -33.45 -42.32
C SER A 1149 61.85 -31.97 -41.89
N GLY A 1150 60.74 -31.53 -41.29
CA GLY A 1150 60.82 -30.74 -40.04
C GLY A 1150 59.95 -29.48 -39.88
N ASN A 1151 58.65 -29.68 -39.58
CA ASN A 1151 57.82 -28.91 -38.61
C ASN A 1151 57.61 -27.37 -38.67
N SER A 1152 56.41 -26.97 -38.21
CA SER A 1152 55.97 -25.65 -37.66
C SER A 1152 55.73 -24.41 -38.55
N SER A 1153 54.42 -24.10 -38.70
CA SER A 1153 53.74 -22.79 -38.58
C SER A 1153 53.88 -21.65 -39.61
N LEU A 1154 52.69 -21.32 -40.16
CA LEU A 1154 52.15 -20.05 -40.69
C LEU A 1154 52.42 -19.59 -42.15
N GLN A 1155 51.28 -19.20 -42.75
CA GLN A 1155 51.02 -18.32 -43.90
C GLN A 1155 50.98 -18.87 -45.36
N LEU A 1156 49.73 -18.89 -45.83
CA LEU A 1156 49.21 -18.46 -47.15
C LEU A 1156 49.17 -19.44 -48.36
N LEU A 1157 47.92 -19.83 -48.63
CA LEU A 1157 47.23 -19.90 -49.94
C LEU A 1157 47.66 -20.95 -51.01
N CYS A 1158 46.87 -22.03 -51.04
CA CYS A 1158 45.81 -22.28 -52.04
C CYS A 1158 45.92 -23.41 -53.08
N PHE A 1159 44.91 -24.31 -52.99
CA PHE A 1159 44.29 -25.20 -53.99
C PHE A 1159 45.17 -26.24 -54.70
N LEU A 1160 45.16 -27.54 -54.35
CA LEU A 1160 44.07 -28.57 -54.26
C LEU A 1160 43.45 -29.02 -55.59
N SER A 1161 43.57 -30.33 -55.83
CA SER A 1161 42.65 -31.13 -56.65
C SER A 1161 42.32 -32.46 -55.96
N LEU A 1162 41.04 -32.83 -56.03
CA LEU A 1162 40.41 -34.16 -55.92
C LEU A 1162 40.60 -35.12 -54.71
N MET A 1163 39.44 -35.43 -54.13
CA MET A 1163 38.87 -36.75 -53.79
C MET A 1163 39.29 -37.61 -52.57
N THR A 1164 38.42 -37.54 -51.54
CA THR A 1164 37.49 -38.61 -51.09
C THR A 1164 38.02 -40.01 -50.64
N VAL A 1165 37.99 -40.24 -49.30
CA VAL A 1165 37.54 -41.48 -48.58
C VAL A 1165 38.35 -42.78 -48.82
N THR A 1166 38.90 -43.52 -47.83
CA THR A 1166 38.39 -44.06 -46.53
C THR A 1166 39.58 -44.21 -45.53
N LEU A 1167 39.58 -44.81 -44.32
CA LEU A 1167 38.58 -45.56 -43.53
C LEU A 1167 38.57 -45.09 -42.05
N THR A 1168 38.70 -45.94 -41.01
CA THR A 1168 38.43 -45.54 -39.61
C THR A 1168 39.06 -46.42 -38.50
N MET A 1169 39.28 -45.81 -37.33
CA MET A 1169 39.21 -46.32 -35.93
C MET A 1169 40.48 -46.45 -35.05
N ALA A 1170 40.40 -45.74 -33.90
CA ALA A 1170 40.94 -45.99 -32.54
C ALA A 1170 42.47 -46.17 -32.29
N GLY A 1171 43.07 -45.61 -31.23
CA GLY A 1171 42.55 -44.67 -30.20
C GLY A 1171 43.53 -44.39 -29.04
N GLN A 1172 43.10 -43.55 -28.08
CA GLN A 1172 43.64 -43.24 -26.74
C GLN A 1172 44.80 -42.21 -26.52
N PHE A 1173 44.41 -41.10 -25.85
CA PHE A 1173 45.03 -40.46 -24.66
C PHE A 1173 46.50 -39.95 -24.65
N MET A 1174 46.69 -38.61 -24.66
CA MET A 1174 46.96 -37.77 -23.45
C MET A 1174 47.45 -36.33 -23.75
N ASN A 1175 46.74 -35.33 -23.19
CA ASN A 1175 47.26 -34.09 -22.55
C ASN A 1175 48.47 -33.29 -23.14
N THR A 1176 48.25 -32.06 -23.64
CA THR A 1176 48.35 -30.81 -22.83
C THR A 1176 48.23 -29.48 -23.62
N LYS A 1177 47.55 -28.50 -23.00
CA LYS A 1177 47.78 -27.02 -22.98
C LYS A 1177 47.84 -26.17 -24.27
N LYS A 1178 46.91 -25.18 -24.29
CA LYS A 1178 46.98 -23.80 -24.86
C LYS A 1178 47.10 -23.70 -26.40
N SER A 1179 46.47 -22.74 -27.07
CA SER A 1179 45.75 -21.51 -26.63
C SER A 1179 44.44 -21.34 -27.37
#